data_AF-A0AAD5JIP7-F1
#
_entry.id   AF-A0AAD5JIP7-F1
#
_cell.length_a   1.000
_cell.length_b   1.000
_cell.length_c   1.000
_cell.angle_alpha   90.00
_cell.angle_beta   90.00
_cell.angle_gamma   90.00
#
_symmetry.space_group_name_H-M   'P 1'
#
loop_
_entity.id
_entity.type
_entity.pdbx_description
1 polymer ?
#
loop_
_entity_poly.entity_id
_entity_poly.type
_entity_poly.pdbx_seq_one_letter_code
_entity_poly.pdbx_strand_id
1 'polypeptide(L)'
;MSSSINRIATYEDFVKVHGLLLAASGLPQSLHRQLFQKLTTDSFDGGAHFQIQLCEEGRQRHLLLTSDSMPKHSNVFLVDHAWTFRLSDAYKQLQEVPGLAQRMASLMCVDVGLNSDSEETDLVNGVSHENGIKSNVEDVLESEISNANGKGDGSVKWLELEELDIDDDILLSLSLSSKFPDLQVLSLCGNKLENVDIVVQEVTKFKNLRALWLNNNPVLKKSDHHMEDAILQGCPRLEIYNSCFTRNFGEWALGYCGDVYGKDNPSSLHQSDHPLHSVTSLDLSDRCIHNLVNKAFSPVEVPTLSHLNIRGNPLEQNSVNELLEVLKAFPCLHSLEVDIPGPLGVSAIEILESVPTLSVLNGVSAAKIIGDGKHVIDSMLQPRLPECSAEQPLADRVLGAMWLYLMTYRLADEEKIDETSVWYVMDELGSALRHSDEPNFRVAPFLFMPEGNLASAVSFSILWPIQNVHKGDECTRDFLFGIGEDKQRSARLTAWFHTPENYFIQEYEKHCKKLHVKDSTYLHAVSSTTKSLYHGDGCALRVYTDIPQVEEFLTRPEFVVTTEPKDADIIWTSFQVDEEMKKATGITDQQYVNQFPYESCLVMKHHLAETVQKAHGPPEWLQPTYNLETHLSQLIGDYHVRKRDGLDNLWILKPWNMARTIDTTVIDDLSAIIRLMETGPKICQKYIEHPALFQGRKFDLRYIILVRSVDPLEIFLSDVFWVRLANNPYSLDKHSFFEYETHFTVMNYGRRMNHMNTPEFVKKFEQEHQVKWFEIHQRVKKMIRSVFESAAAVHPEMHSPKSRAMYGVDVMLDSSFQPKLLEVTYCPDCTRACKYDTEALASGEIVKGRDFYNYIFGCLFLNETTHYGWTIPATAIL
;
A
#
# COMPACT_ATOMS: atom_id res chain seq x y z
N MET A 1 10.76 -38.62 -36.03
CA MET A 1 12.16 -38.95 -35.70
C MET A 1 12.35 -38.62 -34.23
N SER A 2 12.71 -39.60 -33.41
CA SER A 2 12.89 -39.43 -31.96
C SER A 2 14.11 -38.54 -31.68
N SER A 3 13.90 -37.34 -31.17
CA SER A 3 14.98 -36.55 -30.58
C SER A 3 15.42 -37.25 -29.30
N SER A 4 16.67 -37.70 -29.25
CA SER A 4 17.32 -38.15 -28.02
C SER A 4 17.21 -37.05 -26.96
N ILE A 5 16.54 -37.36 -25.84
CA ILE A 5 16.46 -36.49 -24.66
C ILE A 5 17.87 -36.36 -24.09
N ASN A 6 18.55 -35.24 -24.35
CA ASN A 6 19.86 -34.97 -23.78
C ASN A 6 19.68 -34.52 -22.33
N ARG A 7 19.65 -35.48 -21.40
CA ARG A 7 19.78 -35.20 -19.97
C ARG A 7 21.08 -34.44 -19.72
N ILE A 8 21.04 -33.36 -18.95
CA ILE A 8 22.22 -32.58 -18.58
C ILE A 8 23.13 -33.48 -17.74
N ALA A 9 24.24 -33.92 -18.35
CA ALA A 9 25.18 -34.85 -17.73
C ALA A 9 26.53 -34.19 -17.40
N THR A 10 26.83 -33.06 -18.03
CA THR A 10 28.09 -32.33 -17.84
C THR A 10 27.85 -30.93 -17.29
N TYR A 11 28.89 -30.37 -16.66
CA TYR A 11 28.86 -28.99 -16.17
C TYR A 11 28.73 -27.98 -17.32
N GLU A 12 29.34 -28.29 -18.46
CA GLU A 12 29.30 -27.46 -19.66
C GLU A 12 27.87 -27.37 -20.23
N ASP A 13 27.13 -28.49 -20.24
CA ASP A 13 25.71 -28.50 -20.62
C ASP A 13 24.86 -27.68 -19.64
N PHE A 14 25.15 -27.82 -18.34
CA PHE A 14 24.45 -27.07 -17.30
C PHE A 14 24.58 -25.56 -17.50
N VAL A 15 25.82 -25.06 -17.69
CA VAL A 15 26.08 -23.63 -17.93
C VAL A 15 25.44 -23.16 -19.23
N LYS A 16 25.42 -24.00 -20.28
CA LYS A 16 24.79 -23.66 -21.56
C LYS A 16 23.28 -23.47 -21.42
N VAL A 17 22.61 -24.37 -20.70
CA VAL A 17 21.15 -24.31 -20.50
C VAL A 17 20.76 -23.23 -19.49
N HIS A 18 21.50 -23.11 -18.40
CA HIS A 18 21.13 -22.26 -17.25
C HIS A 18 21.89 -20.93 -17.21
N GLY A 19 22.66 -20.59 -18.23
CA GLY A 19 23.54 -19.41 -18.22
C GLY A 19 22.82 -18.11 -17.87
N LEU A 20 21.60 -17.91 -18.42
CA LEU A 20 20.77 -16.75 -18.09
C LEU A 20 20.31 -16.76 -16.62
N LEU A 21 19.92 -17.93 -16.09
CA LEU A 21 19.50 -18.08 -14.69
C LEU A 21 20.67 -17.90 -13.70
N LEU A 22 21.86 -18.39 -14.05
CA LEU A 22 23.09 -18.21 -13.28
C LEU A 22 23.51 -16.73 -13.24
N ALA A 23 23.37 -16.03 -14.37
CA ALA A 23 23.64 -14.59 -14.43
C ALA A 23 22.60 -13.79 -13.64
N ALA A 24 21.31 -14.11 -13.80
CA ALA A 24 20.21 -13.42 -13.11
C ALA A 24 20.24 -13.62 -11.59
N SER A 25 20.63 -14.80 -11.10
CA SER A 25 20.76 -15.06 -9.66
C SER A 25 21.89 -14.26 -9.02
N GLY A 26 22.91 -13.88 -9.80
CA GLY A 26 24.12 -13.23 -9.29
C GLY A 26 25.04 -14.20 -8.52
N LEU A 27 24.87 -15.51 -8.69
CA LEU A 27 25.73 -16.51 -8.05
C LEU A 27 27.16 -16.43 -8.62
N PRO A 28 28.21 -16.31 -7.76
CA PRO A 28 29.60 -16.32 -8.21
C PRO A 28 29.95 -17.54 -9.05
N GLN A 29 30.71 -17.33 -10.13
CA GLN A 29 31.11 -18.40 -11.06
C GLN A 29 31.86 -19.55 -10.37
N SER A 30 32.60 -19.25 -9.29
CA SER A 30 33.30 -20.26 -8.48
C SER A 30 32.36 -21.30 -7.87
N LEU A 31 31.09 -20.94 -7.62
CA LEU A 31 30.10 -21.80 -6.98
C LEU A 31 29.23 -22.58 -7.98
N HIS A 32 29.30 -22.26 -9.29
CA HIS A 32 28.44 -22.89 -10.30
C HIS A 32 28.63 -24.41 -10.37
N ARG A 33 29.87 -24.89 -10.27
CA ARG A 33 30.17 -26.32 -10.30
C ARG A 33 29.65 -27.05 -9.06
N GLN A 34 29.75 -26.41 -7.88
CA GLN A 34 29.20 -26.96 -6.64
C GLN A 34 27.68 -27.01 -6.70
N LEU A 35 27.04 -25.95 -7.20
CA LEU A 35 25.59 -25.92 -7.42
C LEU A 35 25.15 -27.08 -8.33
N PHE A 36 25.82 -27.26 -9.48
CA PHE A 36 25.51 -28.34 -10.41
C PHE A 36 25.61 -29.73 -9.75
N GLN A 37 26.65 -29.97 -8.95
CA GLN A 37 26.80 -31.23 -8.21
C GLN A 37 25.65 -31.45 -7.23
N LYS A 38 25.24 -30.42 -6.48
CA LYS A 38 24.13 -30.52 -5.52
C LYS A 38 22.79 -30.76 -6.21
N LEU A 39 22.51 -30.04 -7.30
CA LEU A 39 21.28 -30.19 -8.08
C LEU A 39 21.17 -31.56 -8.75
N THR A 40 22.29 -32.16 -9.17
CA THR A 40 22.29 -33.48 -9.82
C THR A 40 22.23 -34.66 -8.85
N THR A 41 22.53 -34.42 -7.57
CA THR A 41 22.54 -35.43 -6.51
C THR A 41 21.45 -35.22 -5.46
N ASP A 42 20.58 -34.22 -5.66
CA ASP A 42 19.55 -33.77 -4.69
C ASP A 42 20.14 -33.59 -3.27
N SER A 43 21.31 -32.95 -3.19
CA SER A 43 22.07 -32.82 -1.94
C SER A 43 21.65 -31.57 -1.15
N PHE A 44 20.85 -31.78 -0.10
CA PHE A 44 20.47 -30.79 0.90
C PHE A 44 21.34 -30.93 2.15
N ASP A 45 22.40 -30.12 2.25
CA ASP A 45 23.39 -30.18 3.31
C ASP A 45 23.31 -29.00 4.30
N GLY A 46 22.31 -28.12 4.16
CA GLY A 46 22.15 -26.95 5.03
C GLY A 46 22.09 -27.30 6.53
N GLY A 47 21.42 -28.39 6.90
CA GLY A 47 21.34 -28.84 8.30
C GLY A 47 22.67 -29.22 8.95
N ALA A 48 23.74 -29.43 8.17
CA ALA A 48 25.09 -29.64 8.70
C ALA A 48 25.81 -28.33 9.07
N HIS A 49 25.32 -27.20 8.56
CA HIS A 49 25.97 -25.89 8.68
C HIS A 49 25.17 -24.87 9.48
N PHE A 50 23.86 -25.07 9.61
CA PHE A 50 22.96 -24.10 10.22
C PHE A 50 22.09 -24.73 11.31
N GLN A 51 21.65 -23.89 12.25
CA GLN A 51 20.66 -24.23 13.27
C GLN A 51 19.55 -23.19 13.25
N ILE A 52 18.30 -23.65 13.30
CA ILE A 52 17.14 -22.78 13.46
C ILE A 52 16.85 -22.65 14.95
N GLN A 53 16.64 -21.43 15.41
CA GLN A 53 16.18 -21.14 16.76
C GLN A 53 14.90 -20.30 16.72
N LEU A 54 14.07 -20.48 17.75
CA LEU A 54 12.87 -19.69 17.97
C LEU A 54 13.23 -18.42 18.77
N CYS A 55 12.61 -17.31 18.42
CA CYS A 55 12.69 -16.02 19.12
C CYS A 55 11.30 -15.40 19.24
N GLU A 56 11.20 -14.26 19.93
CA GLU A 56 9.93 -13.53 20.15
C GLU A 56 8.82 -14.44 20.71
N GLU A 57 9.11 -15.10 21.83
CA GLU A 57 8.19 -16.06 22.48
C GLU A 57 7.72 -17.22 21.56
N GLY A 58 8.53 -17.57 20.56
CA GLY A 58 8.21 -18.65 19.61
C GLY A 58 7.45 -18.21 18.38
N ARG A 59 7.24 -16.91 18.18
CA ARG A 59 6.49 -16.33 17.06
C ARG A 59 7.35 -16.00 15.84
N GLN A 60 8.66 -16.19 15.95
CA GLN A 60 9.59 -16.00 14.85
C GLN A 60 10.75 -17.00 14.93
N ARG A 61 11.41 -17.23 13.77
CA ARG A 61 12.60 -18.07 13.65
C ARG A 61 13.77 -17.22 13.15
N HIS A 62 14.96 -17.55 13.64
CA HIS A 62 16.22 -17.04 13.09
C HIS A 62 17.19 -18.19 12.78
N LEU A 63 18.05 -17.97 11.78
CA LEU A 63 19.01 -18.96 11.30
C LEU A 63 20.41 -18.62 11.82
N LEU A 64 21.07 -19.54 12.51
CA LEU A 64 22.42 -19.36 13.05
C LEU A 64 23.41 -20.26 12.35
N LEU A 65 24.64 -19.76 12.12
CA LEU A 65 25.73 -20.59 11.63
C LEU A 65 26.29 -21.47 12.75
N THR A 66 26.37 -22.79 12.53
CA THR A 66 26.97 -23.75 13.48
C THR A 66 28.40 -24.16 13.12
N SER A 67 28.78 -23.99 11.86
CA SER A 67 30.16 -24.19 11.38
C SER A 67 31.09 -23.13 11.97
N ASP A 68 32.35 -23.51 12.26
CA ASP A 68 33.32 -22.61 12.91
C ASP A 68 33.52 -21.29 12.14
N SER A 69 33.63 -21.37 10.82
CA SER A 69 33.58 -20.21 9.92
C SER A 69 33.12 -20.59 8.52
N MET A 70 32.56 -19.62 7.81
CA MET A 70 32.15 -19.72 6.42
C MET A 70 32.62 -18.46 5.66
N PRO A 71 33.69 -18.56 4.85
CA PRO A 71 34.18 -17.42 4.09
C PRO A 71 33.18 -16.93 3.03
N LYS A 72 33.33 -15.67 2.64
CA LYS A 72 32.58 -15.07 1.53
C LYS A 72 32.71 -15.92 0.27
N HIS A 73 31.57 -16.23 -0.35
CA HIS A 73 31.47 -17.01 -1.58
C HIS A 73 32.12 -18.41 -1.51
N SER A 74 32.18 -19.04 -0.34
CA SER A 74 32.81 -20.35 -0.17
C SER A 74 31.89 -21.52 -0.50
N ASN A 75 30.58 -21.37 -0.27
CA ASN A 75 29.58 -22.45 -0.35
C ASN A 75 28.30 -21.96 -1.03
N VAL A 76 27.51 -22.90 -1.55
CA VAL A 76 26.12 -22.68 -2.01
C VAL A 76 25.23 -23.78 -1.45
N PHE A 77 24.04 -23.44 -0.99
CA PHE A 77 23.06 -24.35 -0.40
C PHE A 77 21.78 -24.37 -1.23
N LEU A 78 21.16 -25.54 -1.32
CA LEU A 78 19.82 -25.69 -1.87
C LEU A 78 18.79 -25.52 -0.76
N VAL A 79 17.77 -24.73 -1.05
CA VAL A 79 16.61 -24.45 -0.21
C VAL A 79 15.38 -24.87 -1.00
N ASP A 80 14.59 -25.78 -0.45
CA ASP A 80 13.41 -26.30 -1.12
C ASP A 80 12.24 -25.30 -1.04
N HIS A 81 11.25 -25.49 -1.91
CA HIS A 81 9.99 -24.74 -1.87
C HIS A 81 8.95 -25.58 -1.15
N ALA A 82 8.72 -25.30 0.13
CA ALA A 82 7.78 -26.06 0.96
C ALA A 82 6.33 -25.94 0.49
N TRP A 83 5.98 -24.83 -0.17
CA TRP A 83 4.69 -24.62 -0.80
C TRP A 83 4.82 -23.66 -1.98
N THR A 84 4.32 -24.05 -3.16
CA THR A 84 4.35 -23.27 -4.40
C THR A 84 2.95 -23.21 -5.00
N PHE A 85 2.46 -22.02 -5.32
CA PHE A 85 1.06 -21.82 -5.70
C PHE A 85 0.81 -20.58 -6.57
N ARG A 86 -0.35 -20.54 -7.23
CA ARG A 86 -0.95 -19.32 -7.76
C ARG A 86 -1.83 -18.71 -6.67
N LEU A 87 -1.84 -17.40 -6.54
CA LEU A 87 -2.55 -16.73 -5.44
C LEU A 87 -4.03 -17.12 -5.37
N SER A 88 -4.71 -17.25 -6.52
CA SER A 88 -6.12 -17.71 -6.60
C SER A 88 -6.35 -19.11 -6.01
N ASP A 89 -5.32 -19.95 -6.00
CA ASP A 89 -5.42 -21.34 -5.56
C ASP A 89 -4.99 -21.50 -4.11
N ALA A 90 -4.44 -20.45 -3.47
CA ALA A 90 -3.82 -20.52 -2.15
C ALA A 90 -4.78 -21.08 -1.09
N TYR A 91 -5.96 -20.47 -0.96
CA TYR A 91 -6.96 -20.88 0.02
C TYR A 91 -7.44 -22.31 -0.23
N LYS A 92 -7.77 -22.62 -1.50
CA LYS A 92 -8.23 -23.94 -1.91
C LYS A 92 -7.19 -25.02 -1.60
N GLN A 93 -5.91 -24.76 -1.87
CA GLN A 93 -4.84 -25.70 -1.54
C GLN A 93 -4.70 -25.91 -0.04
N LEU A 94 -4.76 -24.86 0.77
CA LEU A 94 -4.70 -24.98 2.24
C LEU A 94 -5.85 -25.82 2.82
N GLN A 95 -7.02 -25.81 2.17
CA GLN A 95 -8.16 -26.63 2.56
C GLN A 95 -8.09 -28.07 2.05
N GLU A 96 -7.73 -28.25 0.78
CA GLU A 96 -7.88 -29.54 0.09
C GLU A 96 -6.61 -30.41 0.15
N VAL A 97 -5.42 -29.83 0.29
CA VAL A 97 -4.16 -30.57 0.35
C VAL A 97 -3.92 -31.05 1.79
N PRO A 98 -3.95 -32.37 2.06
CA PRO A 98 -3.86 -32.89 3.42
C PRO A 98 -2.56 -32.48 4.13
N GLY A 99 -2.69 -31.90 5.32
CA GLY A 99 -1.55 -31.52 6.17
C GLY A 99 -0.83 -30.23 5.77
N LEU A 100 -1.19 -29.60 4.63
CA LEU A 100 -0.51 -28.40 4.15
C LEU A 100 -0.67 -27.23 5.13
N ALA A 101 -1.90 -26.95 5.58
CA ALA A 101 -2.16 -25.86 6.52
C ALA A 101 -1.42 -26.05 7.85
N GLN A 102 -1.33 -27.27 8.38
CA GLN A 102 -0.59 -27.58 9.62
C GLN A 102 0.91 -27.38 9.44
N ARG A 103 1.46 -27.83 8.30
CA ARG A 103 2.87 -27.63 7.96
C ARG A 103 3.21 -26.15 7.83
N MET A 104 2.40 -25.39 7.09
CA MET A 104 2.61 -23.95 6.92
C MET A 104 2.44 -23.19 8.23
N ALA A 105 1.46 -23.54 9.05
CA ALA A 105 1.29 -22.93 10.37
C ALA A 105 2.51 -23.17 11.28
N SER A 106 3.02 -24.41 11.33
CA SER A 106 4.24 -24.71 12.08
C SER A 106 5.44 -23.91 11.56
N LEU A 107 5.66 -23.90 10.24
CA LEU A 107 6.75 -23.17 9.60
C LEU A 107 6.69 -21.67 9.87
N MET A 108 5.50 -21.09 9.78
CA MET A 108 5.23 -19.66 9.96
C MET A 108 5.00 -19.26 11.42
N CYS A 109 5.21 -20.18 12.38
CA CYS A 109 5.00 -19.91 13.81
C CYS A 109 3.59 -19.40 14.15
N VAL A 110 2.58 -19.91 13.44
CA VAL A 110 1.16 -19.67 13.70
C VAL A 110 0.64 -20.77 14.61
N ASP A 111 0.11 -20.40 15.77
CA ASP A 111 -0.27 -21.32 16.86
C ASP A 111 -1.09 -22.53 16.39
N VAL A 112 -0.51 -23.72 16.43
CA VAL A 112 -1.21 -24.99 16.18
C VAL A 112 -1.88 -25.47 17.48
N GLY A 113 -2.75 -24.63 18.05
CA GLY A 113 -3.67 -25.00 19.14
C GLY A 113 -3.10 -25.01 20.56
N LEU A 114 -3.44 -23.97 21.33
CA LEU A 114 -3.84 -24.15 22.73
C LEU A 114 -5.32 -24.59 22.72
N ASN A 115 -5.57 -25.89 22.57
CA ASN A 115 -6.81 -26.55 23.01
C ASN A 115 -6.67 -28.08 22.85
N SER A 116 -5.91 -28.70 23.76
CA SER A 116 -6.17 -30.04 24.28
C SER A 116 -5.21 -30.35 25.44
N ASP A 117 -5.73 -30.34 26.67
CA ASP A 117 -5.31 -31.14 27.82
C ASP A 117 -3.84 -31.58 27.91
N SER A 118 -2.94 -30.62 28.13
CA SER A 118 -1.69 -30.91 28.82
C SER A 118 -1.68 -30.11 30.10
N GLU A 119 -1.83 -30.81 31.23
CA GLU A 119 -1.57 -30.30 32.56
C GLU A 119 -0.29 -29.47 32.54
N GLU A 120 -0.43 -28.14 32.64
CA GLU A 120 0.65 -27.27 33.07
C GLU A 120 1.01 -27.69 34.48
N THR A 121 2.08 -28.47 34.56
CA THR A 121 2.81 -28.67 35.80
C THR A 121 3.48 -27.33 36.09
N ASP A 122 2.84 -26.58 36.99
CA ASP A 122 3.39 -25.43 37.70
C ASP A 122 4.77 -25.77 38.29
N LEU A 123 5.82 -25.56 37.50
CA LEU A 123 7.18 -25.41 38.00
C LEU A 123 7.36 -23.93 38.37
N VAL A 124 6.78 -23.59 39.52
CA VAL A 124 7.11 -22.39 40.29
C VAL A 124 8.58 -22.48 40.69
N ASN A 125 9.47 -21.96 39.83
CA ASN A 125 10.79 -21.53 40.28
C ASN A 125 10.60 -20.23 41.04
N GLY A 126 10.47 -20.38 42.35
CA GLY A 126 10.48 -19.28 43.30
C GLY A 126 11.76 -18.48 43.19
N VAL A 127 11.64 -17.28 42.63
CA VAL A 127 12.42 -16.12 43.05
C VAL A 127 11.42 -15.20 43.72
N SER A 128 11.43 -15.25 45.05
CA SER A 128 10.67 -14.36 45.91
C SER A 128 11.12 -12.92 45.67
N HIS A 129 10.34 -12.16 44.89
CA HIS A 129 10.32 -10.72 45.05
C HIS A 129 9.48 -10.40 46.29
N GLU A 130 10.09 -9.68 47.22
CA GLU A 130 9.57 -9.37 48.54
C GLU A 130 8.19 -8.70 48.44
N ASN A 131 7.24 -9.23 49.21
CA ASN A 131 5.95 -8.60 49.49
C ASN A 131 6.19 -7.22 50.11
N GLY A 132 6.10 -6.18 49.29
CA GLY A 132 5.91 -4.81 49.75
C GLY A 132 4.50 -4.67 50.34
N ILE A 133 4.43 -4.20 51.59
CA ILE A 133 3.19 -3.82 52.26
C ILE A 133 2.49 -2.76 51.38
N LYS A 134 1.24 -3.00 50.93
CA LYS A 134 0.39 -1.93 50.35
C LYS A 134 0.27 -0.82 51.40
N SER A 135 1.02 0.25 51.21
CA SER A 135 0.96 1.45 52.06
C SER A 135 -0.42 2.06 51.93
N ASN A 136 -1.04 2.47 53.05
CA ASN A 136 -2.25 3.29 52.98
C ASN A 136 -1.90 4.66 52.36
N VAL A 137 -2.82 5.28 51.64
CA VAL A 137 -2.62 6.62 51.03
C VAL A 137 -2.21 7.64 52.09
N GLU A 138 -2.78 7.53 53.31
CA GLU A 138 -2.43 8.40 54.43
C GLU A 138 -0.97 8.23 54.88
N ASP A 139 -0.44 7.00 54.87
CA ASP A 139 0.96 6.71 55.24
C ASP A 139 1.93 7.31 54.22
N VAL A 140 1.59 7.24 52.92
CA VAL A 140 2.39 7.86 51.84
C VAL A 140 2.42 9.38 52.02
N LEU A 141 1.27 9.99 52.31
CA LEU A 141 1.17 11.43 52.52
C LEU A 141 1.95 11.90 53.75
N GLU A 142 1.86 11.18 54.87
CA GLU A 142 2.63 11.50 56.09
C GLU A 142 4.14 11.36 55.88
N SER A 143 4.55 10.32 55.15
CA SER A 143 5.96 10.10 54.77
C SER A 143 6.51 11.26 53.94
N GLU A 144 5.78 11.70 52.91
CA GLU A 144 6.22 12.80 52.05
C GLU A 144 6.25 14.14 52.80
N ILE A 145 5.31 14.40 53.72
CA ILE A 145 5.34 15.57 54.61
C ILE A 145 6.57 15.54 55.53
N SER A 146 6.88 14.39 56.12
CA SER A 146 8.06 14.22 56.98
C SER A 146 9.36 14.45 56.19
N ASN A 147 9.45 13.94 54.97
CA ASN A 147 10.60 14.14 54.08
C ASN A 147 10.80 15.61 53.69
N ALA A 148 9.72 16.32 53.35
CA ALA A 148 9.78 17.75 53.01
C ALA A 148 10.25 18.62 54.18
N ASN A 149 9.84 18.28 55.41
CA ASN A 149 10.29 18.96 56.63
C ASN A 149 11.78 18.72 56.93
N GLY A 150 12.32 17.54 56.57
CA GLY A 150 13.73 17.21 56.75
C GLY A 150 14.69 17.93 55.79
N LYS A 151 14.22 18.33 54.59
CA LYS A 151 15.01 19.00 53.54
C LYS A 151 15.06 20.54 53.66
N GLY A 152 14.35 21.14 54.62
CA GLY A 152 14.45 22.57 54.95
C GLY A 152 13.56 23.54 54.15
N ASP A 153 12.83 23.07 53.13
CA ASP A 153 11.90 23.86 52.29
C ASP A 153 10.43 23.79 52.79
N GLY A 154 10.07 22.75 53.57
CA GLY A 154 8.77 22.64 54.24
C GLY A 154 7.53 22.47 53.34
N SER A 155 7.68 22.49 52.00
CA SER A 155 6.58 22.27 51.04
C SER A 155 6.84 21.02 50.18
N VAL A 156 5.82 20.16 50.04
CA VAL A 156 5.85 19.00 49.13
C VAL A 156 5.58 19.50 47.70
N LYS A 157 6.58 19.40 46.83
CA LYS A 157 6.49 19.83 45.42
C LYS A 157 6.31 18.68 44.44
N TRP A 158 6.58 17.44 44.88
CA TRP A 158 6.48 16.23 44.08
C TRP A 158 5.71 15.18 44.88
N LEU A 159 4.61 14.69 44.32
CA LEU A 159 3.73 13.74 45.00
C LEU A 159 3.37 12.59 44.06
N GLU A 160 3.74 11.38 44.46
CA GLU A 160 3.45 10.13 43.74
C GLU A 160 2.45 9.32 44.55
N LEU A 161 1.25 9.18 44.00
CA LEU A 161 0.16 8.39 44.57
C LEU A 161 -0.23 7.31 43.56
N GLU A 162 0.72 6.44 43.23
CA GLU A 162 0.57 5.45 42.16
C GLU A 162 0.07 4.11 42.69
N GLU A 163 -0.87 3.47 41.98
CA GLU A 163 -1.37 2.12 42.29
C GLU A 163 -1.93 1.95 43.72
N LEU A 164 -2.44 3.02 44.32
CA LEU A 164 -2.96 3.04 45.69
C LEU A 164 -4.47 2.76 45.78
N ASP A 165 -5.08 2.27 44.70
CA ASP A 165 -6.52 2.02 44.59
C ASP A 165 -7.39 3.26 44.86
N ILE A 166 -6.88 4.48 44.61
CA ILE A 166 -7.63 5.74 44.83
C ILE A 166 -8.81 5.81 43.85
N ASP A 167 -10.02 5.95 44.38
CA ASP A 167 -11.24 6.24 43.62
C ASP A 167 -11.62 7.74 43.72
N ASP A 168 -12.70 8.12 43.03
CA ASP A 168 -13.14 9.51 42.96
C ASP A 168 -13.50 10.10 44.35
N ASP A 169 -14.06 9.29 45.26
CA ASP A 169 -14.45 9.71 46.61
C ASP A 169 -13.21 9.91 47.50
N ILE A 170 -12.23 9.00 47.41
CA ILE A 170 -10.95 9.13 48.10
C ILE A 170 -10.25 10.40 47.63
N LEU A 171 -10.14 10.64 46.32
CA LEU A 171 -9.48 11.84 45.77
C LEU A 171 -10.08 13.14 46.33
N LEU A 172 -11.42 13.24 46.42
CA LEU A 172 -12.11 14.38 47.03
C LEU A 172 -11.76 14.55 48.52
N SER A 173 -11.75 13.44 49.26
CA SER A 173 -11.48 13.44 50.71
C SER A 173 -10.05 13.90 51.06
N LEU A 174 -9.07 13.62 50.19
CA LEU A 174 -7.67 13.94 50.44
C LEU A 174 -7.40 15.45 50.48
N SER A 175 -8.22 16.25 49.78
CA SER A 175 -8.11 17.71 49.70
C SER A 175 -6.67 18.19 49.40
N LEU A 176 -6.01 17.50 48.46
CA LEU A 176 -4.57 17.63 48.18
C LEU A 176 -4.15 19.08 47.87
N SER A 177 -4.96 19.84 47.15
CA SER A 177 -4.67 21.25 46.81
C SER A 177 -4.60 22.18 48.01
N SER A 178 -5.33 21.86 49.09
CA SER A 178 -5.27 22.62 50.34
C SER A 178 -4.07 22.23 51.20
N LYS A 179 -3.63 20.97 51.12
CA LYS A 179 -2.47 20.45 51.85
C LYS A 179 -1.13 20.83 51.17
N PHE A 180 -1.12 20.86 49.84
CA PHE A 180 0.08 21.07 49.03
C PHE A 180 -0.16 22.15 47.95
N PRO A 181 -0.29 23.43 48.34
CA PRO A 181 -0.58 24.52 47.40
C PRO A 181 0.55 24.78 46.39
N ASP A 182 1.80 24.41 46.74
CA ASP A 182 3.00 24.60 45.92
C ASP A 182 3.38 23.36 45.09
N LEU A 183 2.46 22.38 45.00
CA LEU A 183 2.69 21.15 44.26
C LEU A 183 2.95 21.42 42.77
N GLN A 184 4.07 20.88 42.26
CA GLN A 184 4.47 20.99 40.86
C GLN A 184 4.30 19.67 40.11
N VAL A 185 4.36 18.53 40.81
CA VAL A 185 4.21 17.22 40.20
C VAL A 185 3.20 16.39 40.97
N LEU A 186 2.24 15.82 40.26
CA LEU A 186 1.25 14.90 40.78
C LEU A 186 1.18 13.66 39.88
N SER A 187 1.51 12.50 40.42
CA SER A 187 1.20 11.22 39.77
C SER A 187 0.06 10.53 40.50
N LEU A 188 -0.98 10.19 39.75
CA LEU A 188 -2.11 9.36 40.15
C LEU A 188 -2.19 8.13 39.23
N CYS A 189 -1.07 7.72 38.64
CA CYS A 189 -0.99 6.61 37.70
C CYS A 189 -1.54 5.31 38.31
N GLY A 190 -2.30 4.52 37.53
CA GLY A 190 -2.75 3.19 37.93
C GLY A 190 -3.79 3.13 39.06
N ASN A 191 -4.55 4.21 39.28
CA ASN A 191 -5.65 4.24 40.25
C ASN A 191 -7.02 3.90 39.61
N LYS A 192 -8.11 4.10 40.36
CA LYS A 192 -9.49 3.74 39.98
C LYS A 192 -10.37 4.97 39.74
N LEU A 193 -9.78 6.05 39.23
CA LEU A 193 -10.52 7.27 38.91
C LEU A 193 -11.42 7.02 37.71
N GLU A 194 -12.70 7.38 37.80
CA GLU A 194 -13.68 7.16 36.72
C GLU A 194 -14.38 8.44 36.28
N ASN A 195 -14.57 9.42 37.19
CA ASN A 195 -15.38 10.59 36.94
C ASN A 195 -14.55 11.78 36.43
N VAL A 196 -14.76 12.12 35.16
CA VAL A 196 -14.08 13.24 34.47
C VAL A 196 -14.24 14.57 35.21
N ASP A 197 -15.45 14.90 35.66
CA ASP A 197 -15.72 16.20 36.30
C ASP A 197 -15.00 16.32 37.64
N ILE A 198 -14.95 15.24 38.43
CA ILE A 198 -14.26 15.20 39.72
C ILE A 198 -12.75 15.39 39.51
N VAL A 199 -12.16 14.64 38.57
CA VAL A 199 -10.72 14.73 38.27
C VAL A 199 -10.36 16.13 37.80
N VAL A 200 -11.11 16.70 36.84
CA VAL A 200 -10.89 18.09 36.36
C VAL A 200 -11.03 19.08 37.52
N GLN A 201 -12.08 18.95 38.33
CA GLN A 201 -12.32 19.86 39.45
C GLN A 201 -11.19 19.84 40.48
N GLU A 202 -10.65 18.67 40.84
CA GLU A 202 -9.57 18.57 41.84
C GLU A 202 -8.21 18.99 41.26
N VAL A 203 -7.89 18.54 40.04
CA VAL A 203 -6.61 18.84 39.38
C VAL A 203 -6.48 20.34 39.08
N THR A 204 -7.54 20.98 38.57
CA THR A 204 -7.47 22.40 38.18
C THR A 204 -7.33 23.37 39.35
N LYS A 205 -7.41 22.90 40.60
CA LYS A 205 -7.06 23.67 41.80
C LYS A 205 -5.55 23.92 41.92
N PHE A 206 -4.71 23.06 41.32
CA PHE A 206 -3.25 23.20 41.37
C PHE A 206 -2.73 24.16 40.28
N LYS A 207 -2.54 25.44 40.63
CA LYS A 207 -2.08 26.46 39.66
C LYS A 207 -0.59 26.40 39.32
N ASN A 208 0.20 25.67 40.11
CA ASN A 208 1.64 25.51 39.94
C ASN A 208 2.06 24.18 39.30
N LEU A 209 1.09 23.33 38.94
CA LEU A 209 1.35 22.01 38.41
C LEU A 209 2.09 22.10 37.06
N ARG A 210 3.22 21.39 36.97
CA ARG A 210 4.08 21.24 35.79
C ARG A 210 4.00 19.84 35.18
N ALA A 211 3.76 18.80 35.99
CA ALA A 211 3.51 17.45 35.50
C ALA A 211 2.31 16.78 36.17
N LEU A 212 1.52 16.07 35.37
CA LEU A 212 0.39 15.27 35.82
C LEU A 212 0.39 13.92 35.10
N TRP A 213 0.35 12.83 35.86
CA TRP A 213 0.17 11.48 35.33
C TRP A 213 -1.14 10.87 35.83
N LEU A 214 -2.05 10.59 34.90
CA LEU A 214 -3.30 9.86 35.10
C LEU A 214 -3.30 8.53 34.33
N ASN A 215 -2.17 8.14 33.71
CA ASN A 215 -2.05 6.93 32.92
C ASN A 215 -2.62 5.72 33.67
N ASN A 216 -3.18 4.76 32.95
CA ASN A 216 -3.78 3.54 33.48
C ASN A 216 -5.00 3.73 34.41
N ASN A 217 -5.62 4.92 34.45
CA ASN A 217 -6.92 5.12 35.11
C ASN A 217 -8.11 4.86 34.17
N PRO A 218 -9.24 4.30 34.66
CA PRO A 218 -10.46 4.11 33.86
C PRO A 218 -11.01 5.39 33.22
N VAL A 219 -10.83 6.55 33.87
CA VAL A 219 -11.30 7.86 33.38
C VAL A 219 -10.77 8.18 31.98
N LEU A 220 -9.55 7.75 31.63
CA LEU A 220 -8.95 8.00 30.32
C LEU A 220 -9.60 7.22 29.17
N LYS A 221 -10.31 6.12 29.47
CA LYS A 221 -11.07 5.35 28.47
C LYS A 221 -12.45 5.96 28.19
N LYS A 222 -12.95 6.77 29.13
CA LYS A 222 -14.28 7.41 29.08
C LYS A 222 -14.20 8.90 28.69
N SER A 223 -13.00 9.49 28.72
CA SER A 223 -12.79 10.90 28.39
C SER A 223 -12.59 11.12 26.89
N ASP A 224 -13.39 12.01 26.31
CA ASP A 224 -13.05 12.66 25.03
C ASP A 224 -11.96 13.74 25.25
N HIS A 225 -11.48 14.37 24.16
CA HIS A 225 -10.51 15.49 24.19
C HIS A 225 -10.90 16.65 25.15
N HIS A 226 -12.17 16.72 25.57
CA HIS A 226 -12.69 17.72 26.51
C HIS A 226 -12.01 17.69 27.89
N MET A 227 -11.63 16.52 28.42
CA MET A 227 -10.98 16.45 29.74
C MET A 227 -9.58 17.07 29.70
N GLU A 228 -8.81 16.71 28.69
CA GLU A 228 -7.46 17.23 28.46
C GLU A 228 -7.51 18.76 28.28
N ASP A 229 -8.39 19.25 27.39
CA ASP A 229 -8.56 20.70 27.16
C ASP A 229 -8.90 21.45 28.46
N ALA A 230 -9.80 20.90 29.29
CA ALA A 230 -10.19 21.49 30.56
C ALA A 230 -9.03 21.54 31.57
N ILE A 231 -8.24 20.46 31.67
CA ILE A 231 -7.05 20.42 32.55
C ILE A 231 -5.99 21.42 32.06
N LEU A 232 -5.69 21.44 30.75
CA LEU A 232 -4.71 22.36 30.16
C LEU A 232 -5.12 23.83 30.34
N GLN A 233 -6.42 24.14 30.21
CA GLN A 233 -6.94 25.47 30.46
C GLN A 233 -6.89 25.85 31.95
N GLY A 234 -7.15 24.89 32.85
CA GLY A 234 -7.15 25.12 34.30
C GLY A 234 -5.77 25.18 34.95
N CYS A 235 -4.78 24.50 34.35
CA CYS A 235 -3.39 24.38 34.80
C CYS A 235 -2.42 24.97 33.74
N PRO A 236 -2.27 26.30 33.66
CA PRO A 236 -1.53 26.96 32.57
C PRO A 236 -0.01 26.71 32.59
N ARG A 237 0.54 26.18 33.69
CA ARG A 237 1.96 25.83 33.84
C ARG A 237 2.27 24.37 33.55
N LEU A 238 1.26 23.58 33.18
CA LEU A 238 1.40 22.15 32.93
C LEU A 238 2.23 21.94 31.66
N GLU A 239 3.40 21.34 31.80
CA GLU A 239 4.35 21.06 30.72
C GLU A 239 4.29 19.58 30.30
N ILE A 240 3.97 18.67 31.22
CA ILE A 240 3.79 17.23 30.96
C ILE A 240 2.40 16.79 31.42
N TYR A 241 1.67 16.12 30.52
CA TYR A 241 0.38 15.49 30.80
C TYR A 241 0.38 14.07 30.26
N ASN A 242 0.19 13.08 31.12
CA ASN A 242 0.15 11.65 30.77
C ASN A 242 1.35 11.17 29.94
N SER A 243 2.56 11.62 30.29
CA SER A 243 3.81 11.38 29.57
C SER A 243 3.95 12.06 28.19
N CYS A 244 2.93 12.80 27.72
CA CYS A 244 3.03 13.69 26.57
C CYS A 244 3.46 15.10 27.00
N PHE A 245 4.17 15.81 26.12
CA PHE A 245 4.46 17.23 26.27
C PHE A 245 3.24 18.05 25.85
N THR A 246 2.86 19.03 26.67
CA THR A 246 1.79 19.97 26.33
C THR A 246 2.31 21.05 25.40
N ARG A 247 1.44 21.89 24.82
CA ARG A 247 1.88 23.07 24.04
C ARG A 247 2.70 24.09 24.84
N ASN A 248 2.69 23.99 26.17
CA ASN A 248 3.40 24.89 27.08
C ASN A 248 4.73 24.29 27.58
N PHE A 249 5.14 23.11 27.10
CA PHE A 249 6.39 22.49 27.55
C PHE A 249 7.57 23.45 27.37
N GLY A 250 8.46 23.47 28.36
CA GLY A 250 9.57 24.40 28.43
C GLY A 250 10.77 23.77 29.12
N GLU A 251 11.49 24.60 29.86
CA GLU A 251 12.74 24.22 30.51
C GLU A 251 12.54 23.05 31.49
N TRP A 252 11.40 22.98 32.18
CA TRP A 252 11.19 21.97 33.20
C TRP A 252 10.95 20.60 32.60
N ALA A 253 10.12 20.49 31.54
CA ALA A 253 9.93 19.21 30.85
C ALA A 253 11.22 18.70 30.20
N LEU A 254 12.01 19.59 29.59
CA LEU A 254 13.32 19.21 29.05
C LEU A 254 14.29 18.79 30.15
N GLY A 255 14.31 19.51 31.27
CA GLY A 255 15.15 19.18 32.42
C GLY A 255 14.74 17.88 33.10
N TYR A 256 13.45 17.53 33.09
CA TYR A 256 12.97 16.23 33.54
C TYR A 256 13.50 15.10 32.65
N CYS A 257 13.39 15.24 31.31
CA CYS A 257 13.97 14.25 30.39
C CYS A 257 15.51 14.22 30.37
N GLY A 258 16.16 15.28 30.84
CA GLY A 258 17.62 15.39 30.93
C GLY A 258 18.18 15.11 32.33
N ASP A 259 17.40 14.50 33.23
CA ASP A 259 17.76 14.16 34.61
C ASP A 259 18.22 15.35 35.49
N VAL A 260 17.82 16.58 35.13
CA VAL A 260 18.06 17.81 35.91
C VAL A 260 17.01 17.96 37.01
N TYR A 261 15.76 17.64 36.69
CA TYR A 261 14.62 17.70 37.60
C TYR A 261 14.12 16.30 37.91
N GLY A 262 13.87 16.04 39.20
CA GLY A 262 13.35 14.76 39.68
C GLY A 262 12.78 14.91 41.09
N LYS A 263 12.35 13.81 41.70
CA LYS A 263 11.73 13.81 43.04
C LYS A 263 12.57 14.52 44.11
N ASP A 264 13.89 14.37 44.05
CA ASP A 264 14.82 15.00 44.99
C ASP A 264 15.11 16.48 44.70
N ASN A 265 14.89 16.93 43.46
CA ASN A 265 15.13 18.29 43.00
C ASN A 265 13.98 18.76 42.06
N PRO A 266 12.76 18.95 42.59
CA PRO A 266 11.59 19.30 41.77
C PRO A 266 11.65 20.74 41.23
N SER A 267 12.51 21.58 41.81
CA SER A 267 12.76 22.97 41.42
C SER A 267 14.17 23.37 41.84
N SER A 268 14.92 24.09 41.00
CA SER A 268 16.29 24.50 41.33
C SER A 268 16.33 25.37 42.60
N LEU A 269 16.89 24.81 43.69
CA LEU A 269 17.11 25.52 44.96
C LEU A 269 18.28 26.51 44.88
N HIS A 270 19.11 26.40 43.85
CA HIS A 270 20.22 27.28 43.55
C HIS A 270 19.96 27.96 42.19
N GLN A 271 19.98 29.29 42.17
CA GLN A 271 19.96 30.12 40.97
C GLN A 271 21.22 29.86 40.12
N SER A 272 21.34 28.69 39.48
CA SER A 272 22.08 28.62 38.23
C SER A 272 21.16 29.24 37.19
N ASP A 273 21.56 30.37 36.62
CA ASP A 273 20.76 31.09 35.61
C ASP A 273 20.43 30.22 34.38
N HIS A 274 21.05 29.04 34.24
CA HIS A 274 20.87 28.12 33.11
C HIS A 274 20.98 26.63 33.52
N PRO A 275 19.89 25.99 33.99
CA PRO A 275 19.92 24.61 34.52
C PRO A 275 20.11 23.53 33.43
N LEU A 276 19.75 23.82 32.18
CA LEU A 276 19.88 22.87 31.07
C LEU A 276 21.29 22.85 30.44
N HIS A 277 22.19 23.76 30.84
CA HIS A 277 23.56 23.84 30.28
C HIS A 277 24.45 22.62 30.55
N SER A 278 24.07 21.75 31.49
CA SER A 278 24.79 20.50 31.78
C SER A 278 24.22 19.28 31.06
N VAL A 279 23.08 19.43 30.36
CA VAL A 279 22.40 18.30 29.71
C VAL A 279 23.17 17.91 28.45
N THR A 280 23.61 16.65 28.39
CA THR A 280 24.36 16.10 27.25
C THR A 280 23.55 15.11 26.43
N SER A 281 22.44 14.61 26.98
CA SER A 281 21.55 13.62 26.38
C SER A 281 20.11 13.99 26.65
N LEU A 282 19.26 13.99 25.63
CA LEU A 282 17.82 14.17 25.78
C LEU A 282 17.07 13.04 25.07
N ASP A 283 16.32 12.27 25.83
CA ASP A 283 15.34 11.34 25.27
C ASP A 283 13.94 11.97 25.29
N LEU A 284 13.52 12.41 24.11
CA LEU A 284 12.21 12.98 23.87
C LEU A 284 11.31 12.01 23.08
N SER A 285 11.66 10.73 22.99
CA SER A 285 10.85 9.75 22.26
C SER A 285 9.44 9.59 22.85
N ASP A 286 8.46 9.43 21.95
CA ASP A 286 7.05 9.19 22.30
C ASP A 286 6.47 10.22 23.29
N ARG A 287 6.87 11.49 23.15
CA ARG A 287 6.41 12.61 23.97
C ARG A 287 5.29 13.42 23.31
N CYS A 288 4.72 12.95 22.20
CA CYS A 288 3.61 13.62 21.51
C CYS A 288 3.96 15.07 21.11
N ILE A 289 5.24 15.33 20.79
CA ILE A 289 5.72 16.68 20.47
C ILE A 289 5.27 17.05 19.06
N HIS A 290 4.43 18.08 18.97
CA HIS A 290 3.97 18.64 17.70
C HIS A 290 4.87 19.79 17.19
N ASN A 291 5.53 20.50 18.11
CA ASN A 291 6.45 21.59 17.81
C ASN A 291 7.69 21.49 18.73
N LEU A 292 8.79 20.97 18.22
CA LEU A 292 10.06 20.88 18.96
C LEU A 292 10.77 22.25 19.04
N VAL A 293 10.65 23.07 17.99
CA VAL A 293 11.30 24.38 17.92
C VAL A 293 10.52 25.41 18.74
N ASN A 294 10.86 25.50 20.02
CA ASN A 294 10.31 26.47 20.95
C ASN A 294 11.43 27.26 21.65
N LYS A 295 11.08 28.13 22.60
CA LYS A 295 12.07 28.94 23.32
C LYS A 295 13.03 28.11 24.19
N ALA A 296 12.59 26.97 24.69
CA ALA A 296 13.35 26.16 25.64
C ALA A 296 14.30 25.17 24.96
N PHE A 297 13.92 24.59 23.81
CA PHE A 297 14.81 23.74 23.02
C PHE A 297 15.60 24.59 22.01
N SER A 298 16.77 25.07 22.43
CA SER A 298 17.68 25.83 21.57
C SER A 298 19.14 25.56 21.90
N PRO A 299 20.08 25.83 20.97
CA PRO A 299 21.52 25.74 21.25
C PRO A 299 22.01 26.70 22.34
N VAL A 300 21.21 27.73 22.67
CA VAL A 300 21.52 28.67 23.75
C VAL A 300 21.17 28.07 25.11
N GLU A 301 20.02 27.42 25.23
CA GLU A 301 19.55 26.84 26.49
C GLU A 301 20.18 25.45 26.77
N VAL A 302 20.49 24.67 25.74
CA VAL A 302 21.06 23.31 25.87
C VAL A 302 22.36 23.16 25.05
N PRO A 303 23.40 23.99 25.28
CA PRO A 303 24.58 24.09 24.42
C PRO A 303 25.44 22.81 24.36
N THR A 304 25.37 21.96 25.38
CA THR A 304 26.19 20.74 25.51
C THR A 304 25.52 19.48 24.97
N LEU A 305 24.33 19.60 24.37
CA LEU A 305 23.57 18.46 23.87
C LEU A 305 24.38 17.69 22.82
N SER A 306 24.61 16.41 23.08
CA SER A 306 25.41 15.51 22.25
C SER A 306 24.65 14.33 21.68
N HIS A 307 23.60 13.91 22.38
CA HIS A 307 22.66 12.86 21.97
C HIS A 307 21.23 13.36 22.09
N LEU A 308 20.42 13.10 21.06
CA LEU A 308 19.01 13.47 21.00
C LEU A 308 18.20 12.30 20.44
N ASN A 309 17.13 11.90 21.12
CA ASN A 309 16.13 10.99 20.60
C ASN A 309 14.78 11.72 20.45
N ILE A 310 14.23 11.74 19.24
CA ILE A 310 12.95 12.38 18.91
C ILE A 310 11.98 11.41 18.21
N ARG A 311 12.23 10.10 18.25
CA ARG A 311 11.35 9.09 17.62
C ARG A 311 9.92 9.13 18.17
N GLY A 312 8.97 8.69 17.36
CA GLY A 312 7.55 8.59 17.73
C GLY A 312 6.82 9.92 17.88
N ASN A 313 7.51 11.05 17.67
CA ASN A 313 6.88 12.37 17.73
C ASN A 313 6.35 12.79 16.35
N PRO A 314 5.13 13.35 16.26
CA PRO A 314 4.52 13.71 14.99
C PRO A 314 5.13 14.97 14.34
N LEU A 315 5.64 15.92 15.14
CA LEU A 315 6.42 17.11 14.73
C LEU A 315 5.85 17.92 13.55
N GLU A 316 4.55 17.87 13.32
CA GLU A 316 3.89 18.38 12.12
C GLU A 316 3.77 19.90 12.07
N GLN A 317 3.98 20.60 13.19
CA GLN A 317 3.99 22.05 13.23
C GLN A 317 5.36 22.64 12.87
N ASN A 318 6.40 21.80 12.79
CA ASN A 318 7.70 22.21 12.29
C ASN A 318 7.83 21.89 10.80
N SER A 319 8.43 22.80 10.03
CA SER A 319 8.94 22.41 8.73
C SER A 319 10.22 21.58 8.87
N VAL A 320 10.46 20.68 7.91
CA VAL A 320 11.71 19.89 7.84
C VAL A 320 12.93 20.81 7.91
N ASN A 321 12.92 21.92 7.17
CA ASN A 321 14.02 22.89 7.16
C ASN A 321 14.23 23.55 8.53
N GLU A 322 13.16 23.93 9.25
CA GLU A 322 13.29 24.51 10.59
C GLU A 322 13.94 23.52 11.56
N LEU A 323 13.52 22.25 11.56
CA LEU A 323 14.12 21.22 12.40
C LEU A 323 15.60 21.04 12.04
N LEU A 324 15.93 20.88 10.76
CA LEU A 324 17.31 20.70 10.30
C LEU A 324 18.20 21.89 10.67
N GLU A 325 17.72 23.13 10.51
CA GLU A 325 18.48 24.33 10.90
C GLU A 325 18.74 24.39 12.42
N VAL A 326 17.75 24.02 13.23
CA VAL A 326 17.93 23.94 14.69
C VAL A 326 18.94 22.86 15.05
N LEU A 327 18.87 21.66 14.47
CA LEU A 327 19.80 20.56 14.72
C LEU A 327 21.23 20.91 14.29
N LYS A 328 21.41 21.56 13.13
CA LYS A 328 22.72 22.07 12.66
C LYS A 328 23.35 23.08 13.62
N ALA A 329 22.53 23.83 14.35
CA ALA A 329 23.00 24.88 15.23
C ALA A 329 23.54 24.36 16.58
N PHE A 330 23.32 23.07 16.92
CA PHE A 330 23.91 22.46 18.11
C PHE A 330 25.37 22.04 17.85
N PRO A 331 26.35 22.65 18.54
CA PRO A 331 27.78 22.43 18.24
C PRO A 331 28.27 21.04 18.66
N CYS A 332 27.62 20.42 19.65
CA CYS A 332 28.03 19.14 20.23
C CYS A 332 27.18 17.95 19.76
N LEU A 333 26.13 18.17 18.96
CA LEU A 333 25.20 17.12 18.58
C LEU A 333 25.87 16.15 17.60
N HIS A 334 26.14 14.93 18.08
CA HIS A 334 26.86 13.89 17.35
C HIS A 334 26.08 12.58 17.20
N SER A 335 25.00 12.41 17.95
CA SER A 335 24.13 11.24 17.92
C SER A 335 22.66 11.66 17.86
N LEU A 336 21.92 11.13 16.89
CA LEU A 336 20.49 11.42 16.70
C LEU A 336 19.70 10.13 16.53
N GLU A 337 18.55 10.03 17.20
CA GLU A 337 17.55 9.00 16.96
C GLU A 337 16.25 9.64 16.46
N VAL A 338 15.80 9.19 15.28
CA VAL A 338 14.63 9.73 14.59
C VAL A 338 13.97 8.66 13.71
N ASP A 339 12.69 8.84 13.44
CA ASP A 339 11.92 8.03 12.52
C ASP A 339 12.37 8.25 11.06
N ILE A 340 12.59 7.16 10.33
CA ILE A 340 12.93 7.18 8.90
C ILE A 340 12.07 6.11 8.22
N PRO A 341 11.08 6.49 7.38
CA PRO A 341 10.72 7.85 7.03
C PRO A 341 10.00 8.54 8.19
N GLY A 342 10.18 9.85 8.31
CA GLY A 342 9.63 10.62 9.42
C GLY A 342 9.74 12.13 9.26
N PRO A 343 9.57 12.90 10.35
CA PRO A 343 9.52 14.35 10.29
C PRO A 343 10.79 15.05 9.78
N LEU A 344 11.95 14.39 9.86
CA LEU A 344 13.22 14.93 9.34
C LEU A 344 13.50 14.54 7.88
N GLY A 345 12.72 13.63 7.29
CA GLY A 345 12.91 13.18 5.92
C GLY A 345 12.66 11.68 5.72
N VAL A 346 12.88 11.23 4.49
CA VAL A 346 12.67 9.83 4.07
C VAL A 346 13.95 9.03 3.94
N SER A 347 15.11 9.68 4.09
CA SER A 347 16.41 9.11 3.79
C SER A 347 17.42 9.48 4.87
N ALA A 348 18.04 8.46 5.46
CA ALA A 348 19.14 8.61 6.42
C ALA A 348 20.32 9.41 5.82
N ILE A 349 20.62 9.21 4.54
CA ILE A 349 21.68 9.95 3.83
C ILE A 349 21.35 11.43 3.77
N GLU A 350 20.12 11.79 3.40
CA GLU A 350 19.71 13.21 3.28
C GLU A 350 19.78 13.93 4.63
N ILE A 351 19.42 13.24 5.71
CA ILE A 351 19.54 13.75 7.08
C ILE A 351 21.01 13.98 7.44
N LEU A 352 21.91 13.03 7.16
CA LEU A 352 23.35 13.16 7.44
C LEU A 352 24.04 14.23 6.60
N GLU A 353 23.67 14.37 5.32
CA GLU A 353 24.15 15.44 4.45
C GLU A 353 23.68 16.81 4.95
N SER A 354 22.47 16.87 5.48
CA SER A 354 21.91 18.08 6.08
C SER A 354 22.54 18.39 7.43
N VAL A 355 22.85 17.41 8.27
CA VAL A 355 23.41 17.61 9.61
C VAL A 355 24.77 16.92 9.71
N PRO A 356 25.84 17.48 9.11
CA PRO A 356 27.13 16.82 8.97
C PRO A 356 27.90 16.66 10.29
N THR A 357 27.43 17.26 11.38
CA THR A 357 27.98 17.08 12.73
C THR A 357 27.65 15.71 13.34
N LEU A 358 26.67 14.99 12.77
CA LEU A 358 26.26 13.67 13.23
C LEU A 358 27.31 12.61 12.89
N SER A 359 27.77 11.91 13.91
CA SER A 359 28.65 10.74 13.81
C SER A 359 27.88 9.42 13.86
N VAL A 360 26.69 9.44 14.49
CA VAL A 360 25.79 8.30 14.68
C VAL A 360 24.36 8.76 14.41
N LEU A 361 23.63 7.99 13.60
CA LEU A 361 22.19 8.16 13.34
C LEU A 361 21.51 6.83 13.59
N ASN A 362 20.46 6.81 14.42
CA ASN A 362 19.73 5.60 14.80
C ASN A 362 20.63 4.43 15.26
N GLY A 363 21.70 4.74 16.00
CA GLY A 363 22.67 3.75 16.48
C GLY A 363 23.69 3.27 15.45
N VAL A 364 23.63 3.72 14.19
CA VAL A 364 24.56 3.35 13.12
C VAL A 364 25.49 4.51 12.78
N SER A 365 26.78 4.21 12.52
CA SER A 365 27.76 5.25 12.17
C SER A 365 27.41 5.93 10.84
N ALA A 366 27.50 7.26 10.81
CA ALA A 366 27.26 8.08 9.62
C ALA A 366 28.15 7.67 8.43
N ALA A 367 29.43 7.37 8.68
CA ALA A 367 30.36 6.92 7.63
C ALA A 367 29.91 5.60 6.98
N LYS A 368 29.30 4.72 7.76
CA LYS A 368 28.78 3.43 7.30
C LYS A 368 27.52 3.63 6.45
N ILE A 369 26.58 4.44 6.93
CA ILE A 369 25.34 4.77 6.20
C ILE A 369 25.66 5.38 4.83
N ILE A 370 26.57 6.37 4.78
CA ILE A 370 26.99 7.04 3.54
C ILE A 370 27.76 6.08 2.63
N GLY A 371 28.69 5.28 3.18
CA GLY A 371 29.50 4.34 2.40
C GLY A 371 28.68 3.22 1.75
N ASP A 372 27.67 2.73 2.47
CA ASP A 372 26.80 1.64 2.00
C ASP A 372 25.62 2.14 1.14
N GLY A 373 25.41 3.46 1.05
CA GLY A 373 24.27 4.04 0.33
C GLY A 373 22.92 3.70 0.98
N LYS A 374 22.89 3.57 2.31
CA LYS A 374 21.68 3.19 3.05
C LYS A 374 20.73 4.36 3.24
N HIS A 375 19.56 4.27 2.63
CA HIS A 375 18.51 5.25 2.84
C HIS A 375 17.68 5.03 4.10
N VAL A 376 17.63 3.80 4.63
CA VAL A 376 16.87 3.45 5.85
C VAL A 376 17.81 2.76 6.83
N ILE A 377 17.45 2.82 8.12
CA ILE A 377 18.13 2.10 9.20
C ILE A 377 17.09 1.18 9.82
N ASP A 378 16.88 0.04 9.18
CA ASP A 378 15.87 -0.97 9.49
C ASP A 378 16.09 -1.69 10.82
N SER A 379 17.34 -1.74 11.31
CA SER A 379 17.77 -2.48 12.50
C SER A 379 17.05 -2.08 13.79
N MET A 380 16.30 -0.97 13.77
CA MET A 380 15.52 -0.47 14.89
C MET A 380 14.00 -0.60 14.69
N LEU A 381 13.54 -1.01 13.50
CA LEU A 381 12.13 -1.23 13.24
C LEU A 381 11.68 -2.53 13.90
N GLN A 382 10.56 -2.48 14.63
CA GLN A 382 9.99 -3.67 15.24
C GLN A 382 9.42 -4.59 14.15
N PRO A 383 9.81 -5.87 14.09
CA PRO A 383 9.26 -6.80 13.12
C PRO A 383 7.77 -7.06 13.39
N ARG A 384 7.00 -7.19 12.32
CA ARG A 384 5.63 -7.71 12.39
C ARG A 384 5.70 -9.20 12.70
N LEU A 385 4.85 -9.62 13.62
CA LEU A 385 4.71 -11.02 14.00
C LEU A 385 3.35 -11.55 13.51
N PRO A 386 3.26 -12.84 13.15
CA PRO A 386 1.99 -13.48 12.79
C PRO A 386 0.93 -13.24 13.87
N GLU A 387 -0.25 -12.74 13.51
CA GLU A 387 -1.32 -12.46 14.46
C GLU A 387 -1.86 -13.76 15.10
N CYS A 388 -1.99 -13.77 16.43
CA CYS A 388 -2.57 -14.90 17.17
C CYS A 388 -4.10 -14.74 17.23
N SER A 389 -4.84 -15.47 16.39
CA SER A 389 -6.30 -15.50 16.41
C SER A 389 -6.83 -16.93 16.54
N ALA A 390 -6.92 -17.44 17.78
CA ALA A 390 -7.39 -18.81 18.02
C ALA A 390 -8.81 -19.10 17.50
N GLU A 391 -9.62 -18.06 17.26
CA GLU A 391 -11.00 -18.14 16.80
C GLU A 391 -11.14 -18.38 15.28
N GLN A 392 -10.10 -18.10 14.49
CA GLN A 392 -10.14 -18.22 13.03
C GLN A 392 -9.72 -19.62 12.56
N PRO A 393 -10.27 -20.13 11.44
CA PRO A 393 -9.79 -21.36 10.81
C PRO A 393 -8.28 -21.32 10.54
N LEU A 394 -7.62 -22.46 10.71
CA LEU A 394 -6.17 -22.60 10.50
C LEU A 394 -5.69 -22.03 9.16
N ALA A 395 -6.44 -22.28 8.08
CA ALA A 395 -6.13 -21.78 6.74
C ALA A 395 -6.12 -20.25 6.67
N ASP A 396 -7.07 -19.57 7.32
CA ASP A 396 -7.16 -18.11 7.31
C ASP A 396 -5.97 -17.48 8.06
N ARG A 397 -5.56 -18.09 9.18
CA ARG A 397 -4.40 -17.63 9.94
C ARG A 397 -3.09 -17.81 9.17
N VAL A 398 -2.95 -18.93 8.45
CA VAL A 398 -1.81 -19.16 7.54
C VAL A 398 -1.81 -18.13 6.40
N LEU A 399 -2.96 -17.83 5.80
CA LEU A 399 -3.07 -16.79 4.78
C LEU A 399 -2.72 -15.39 5.31
N GLY A 400 -3.06 -15.07 6.56
CA GLY A 400 -2.66 -13.82 7.19
C GLY A 400 -1.15 -13.74 7.40
N ALA A 401 -0.52 -14.84 7.82
CA ALA A 401 0.92 -14.88 8.10
C ALA A 401 1.81 -14.98 6.84
N MET A 402 1.31 -15.57 5.75
CA MET A 402 2.15 -15.96 4.62
C MET A 402 2.93 -14.78 4.01
N TRP A 403 2.38 -13.58 4.01
CA TRP A 403 3.00 -12.40 3.40
C TRP A 403 4.35 -12.01 4.01
N LEU A 404 4.62 -12.45 5.24
CA LEU A 404 5.93 -12.30 5.90
C LEU A 404 7.00 -13.24 5.30
N TYR A 405 6.60 -14.34 4.69
CA TYR A 405 7.47 -15.45 4.26
C TYR A 405 7.54 -15.63 2.74
N LEU A 406 6.53 -15.16 2.02
CA LEU A 406 6.40 -15.40 0.59
C LEU A 406 7.53 -14.77 -0.23
N MET A 407 7.96 -15.52 -1.24
CA MET A 407 8.76 -15.04 -2.37
C MET A 407 7.99 -15.28 -3.67
N THR A 408 8.46 -14.69 -4.78
CA THR A 408 7.80 -14.81 -6.08
C THR A 408 8.80 -14.92 -7.22
N TYR A 409 8.36 -15.56 -8.31
CA TYR A 409 8.99 -15.50 -9.63
C TYR A 409 7.92 -15.59 -10.71
N ARG A 410 8.27 -15.19 -11.94
CA ARG A 410 7.40 -15.35 -13.10
C ARG A 410 7.92 -16.45 -14.01
N LEU A 411 6.99 -17.22 -14.55
CA LEU A 411 7.26 -18.18 -15.61
C LEU A 411 6.60 -17.68 -16.89
N ALA A 412 7.39 -17.51 -17.95
CA ALA A 412 6.88 -17.31 -19.29
C ALA A 412 6.54 -18.68 -19.88
N ASP A 413 5.27 -18.88 -20.27
CA ASP A 413 4.82 -20.08 -20.98
C ASP A 413 4.99 -19.82 -22.49
N GLU A 414 5.66 -20.72 -23.20
CA GLU A 414 5.90 -20.58 -24.66
C GLU A 414 4.58 -20.59 -25.47
N GLU A 415 3.51 -21.21 -24.94
CA GLU A 415 2.20 -21.29 -25.61
C GLU A 415 1.21 -20.22 -25.16
N LYS A 416 1.38 -19.68 -23.95
CA LYS A 416 0.54 -18.62 -23.37
C LYS A 416 1.42 -17.42 -23.03
N ILE A 417 1.27 -16.36 -23.83
CA ILE A 417 1.87 -15.03 -23.58
C ILE A 417 1.49 -14.47 -22.19
N ASP A 418 0.49 -15.04 -21.53
CA ASP A 418 0.04 -14.64 -20.20
C ASP A 418 1.04 -15.13 -19.11
N GLU A 419 2.08 -14.33 -18.87
CA GLU A 419 2.96 -14.44 -17.70
C GLU A 419 2.11 -14.38 -16.42
N THR A 420 2.10 -15.46 -15.64
CA THR A 420 1.45 -15.48 -14.33
C THR A 420 2.52 -15.60 -13.26
N SER A 421 2.33 -14.88 -12.15
CA SER A 421 3.25 -14.90 -11.00
C SER A 421 3.04 -16.16 -10.17
N VAL A 422 4.14 -16.82 -9.80
CA VAL A 422 4.16 -17.98 -8.91
C VAL A 422 4.65 -17.50 -7.55
N TRP A 423 3.88 -17.77 -6.52
CA TRP A 423 4.26 -17.50 -5.14
C TRP A 423 4.75 -18.78 -4.48
N TYR A 424 5.73 -18.65 -3.60
CA TYR A 424 6.25 -19.78 -2.86
C TYR A 424 6.75 -19.42 -1.46
N VAL A 425 6.70 -20.41 -0.58
CA VAL A 425 7.30 -20.40 0.76
C VAL A 425 8.51 -21.31 0.72
N MET A 426 9.67 -20.82 1.15
CA MET A 426 10.87 -21.66 1.28
C MET A 426 10.68 -22.67 2.42
N ASP A 427 11.48 -23.74 2.44
CA ASP A 427 11.58 -24.64 3.59
C ASP A 427 11.95 -23.91 4.90
N GLU A 428 12.02 -24.67 6.00
CA GLU A 428 12.31 -24.14 7.33
C GLU A 428 13.65 -23.39 7.39
N LEU A 429 14.64 -23.81 6.61
CA LEU A 429 15.96 -23.18 6.58
C LEU A 429 15.89 -21.83 5.88
N GLY A 430 15.29 -21.78 4.68
CA GLY A 430 15.15 -20.54 3.93
C GLY A 430 14.25 -19.53 4.64
N SER A 431 13.14 -19.99 5.21
CA SER A 431 12.16 -19.15 5.90
C SER A 431 12.65 -18.61 7.25
N ALA A 432 13.75 -19.15 7.80
CA ALA A 432 14.39 -18.62 9.01
C ALA A 432 15.39 -17.47 8.73
N LEU A 433 15.66 -17.13 7.46
CA LEU A 433 16.49 -15.98 7.10
C LEU A 433 15.73 -14.68 7.31
N ARG A 434 16.12 -13.92 8.32
CA ARG A 434 15.57 -12.60 8.62
C ARG A 434 16.16 -11.50 7.74
N HIS A 435 15.49 -10.35 7.76
CA HIS A 435 15.96 -9.16 7.08
C HIS A 435 17.19 -8.57 7.78
N SER A 436 18.13 -8.06 7.00
CA SER A 436 19.12 -7.07 7.39
C SER A 436 19.47 -6.22 6.17
N ASP A 437 19.60 -4.90 6.34
CA ASP A 437 20.23 -4.01 5.36
C ASP A 437 21.75 -4.27 5.21
N GLU A 438 22.35 -5.04 6.10
CA GLU A 438 23.70 -5.61 5.98
C GLU A 438 23.65 -7.14 5.95
N PRO A 439 23.12 -7.70 4.85
CA PRO A 439 22.98 -9.14 4.77
C PRO A 439 24.36 -9.79 4.67
N ASN A 440 24.53 -10.90 5.37
CA ASN A 440 25.71 -11.77 5.23
C ASN A 440 25.45 -12.96 4.31
N PHE A 441 24.20 -13.22 3.93
CA PHE A 441 23.79 -14.20 2.93
C PHE A 441 22.95 -13.57 1.82
N ARG A 442 22.95 -14.23 0.65
CA ARG A 442 22.06 -13.91 -0.46
C ARG A 442 21.24 -15.13 -0.85
N VAL A 443 19.99 -14.88 -1.22
CA VAL A 443 19.04 -15.89 -1.72
C VAL A 443 18.57 -15.49 -3.12
N ALA A 444 18.43 -16.46 -4.01
CA ALA A 444 17.79 -16.25 -5.30
C ALA A 444 16.97 -17.49 -5.72
N PRO A 445 15.80 -17.33 -6.37
CA PRO A 445 15.12 -18.44 -7.01
C PRO A 445 15.99 -18.99 -8.14
N PHE A 446 15.97 -20.31 -8.33
CA PHE A 446 16.71 -21.00 -9.38
C PHE A 446 15.89 -22.16 -9.94
N LEU A 447 15.67 -22.14 -11.25
CA LEU A 447 14.89 -23.15 -11.96
C LEU A 447 15.84 -24.15 -12.62
N PHE A 448 15.94 -25.36 -12.10
CA PHE A 448 16.80 -26.42 -12.64
C PHE A 448 16.05 -27.28 -13.66
N MET A 449 16.58 -27.38 -14.88
CA MET A 449 16.02 -28.12 -16.01
C MET A 449 16.89 -29.35 -16.33
N PRO A 450 16.74 -30.48 -15.64
CA PRO A 450 17.58 -31.67 -15.81
C PRO A 450 17.56 -32.26 -17.23
N GLU A 451 16.50 -32.05 -18.01
CA GLU A 451 16.40 -32.48 -19.41
C GLU A 451 16.61 -31.33 -20.41
N GLY A 452 17.08 -30.17 -19.93
CA GLY A 452 17.33 -29.00 -20.76
C GLY A 452 16.07 -28.29 -21.26
N ASN A 453 14.91 -28.60 -20.72
CA ASN A 453 13.62 -28.03 -21.11
C ASN A 453 12.74 -27.69 -19.89
N LEU A 454 11.77 -26.79 -20.10
CA LEU A 454 10.88 -26.31 -19.04
C LEU A 454 9.97 -27.39 -18.45
N ALA A 455 9.61 -28.41 -19.24
CA ALA A 455 8.76 -29.51 -18.76
C ALA A 455 9.46 -30.37 -17.69
N SER A 456 10.79 -30.42 -17.70
CA SER A 456 11.60 -31.09 -16.68
C SER A 456 11.90 -30.23 -15.45
N ALA A 457 11.48 -28.96 -15.44
CA ALA A 457 11.97 -27.98 -14.50
C ALA A 457 11.56 -28.24 -13.05
N VAL A 458 12.51 -28.08 -12.14
CA VAL A 458 12.33 -28.14 -10.69
C VAL A 458 12.79 -26.80 -10.10
N SER A 459 11.96 -26.21 -9.23
CA SER A 459 12.22 -24.90 -8.65
C SER A 459 12.90 -25.05 -7.29
N PHE A 460 13.98 -24.30 -7.09
CA PHE A 460 14.69 -24.20 -5.81
C PHE A 460 14.94 -22.74 -5.47
N SER A 461 15.33 -22.50 -4.23
CA SER A 461 16.08 -21.30 -3.87
C SER A 461 17.54 -21.70 -3.62
N ILE A 462 18.47 -20.86 -4.06
CA ILE A 462 19.89 -21.02 -3.78
C ILE A 462 20.34 -19.97 -2.76
N LEU A 463 21.12 -20.41 -1.78
CA LEU A 463 21.60 -19.60 -0.65
C LEU A 463 23.13 -19.63 -0.59
N TRP A 464 23.79 -18.48 -0.46
CA TRP A 464 25.27 -18.43 -0.33
C TRP A 464 25.75 -17.24 0.51
N PRO A 465 26.91 -17.36 1.20
CA PRO A 465 27.47 -16.29 2.01
C PRO A 465 28.08 -15.20 1.12
N ILE A 466 27.75 -13.94 1.39
CA ILE A 466 28.29 -12.76 0.71
C ILE A 466 29.27 -11.96 1.60
N GLN A 467 29.42 -12.38 2.85
CA GLN A 467 30.41 -11.92 3.82
C GLN A 467 31.09 -13.12 4.49
N ASN A 468 32.14 -12.87 5.29
CA ASN A 468 32.70 -13.90 6.16
C ASN A 468 31.81 -14.03 7.40
N VAL A 469 31.36 -15.25 7.70
CA VAL A 469 30.43 -15.54 8.80
C VAL A 469 31.08 -16.52 9.76
N HIS A 470 30.89 -16.33 11.06
CA HIS A 470 31.47 -17.16 12.12
C HIS A 470 30.38 -17.90 12.90
N LYS A 471 30.78 -18.94 13.61
CA LYS A 471 29.88 -19.71 14.45
C LYS A 471 29.11 -18.83 15.43
N GLY A 472 27.80 -18.97 15.45
CA GLY A 472 26.88 -18.21 16.30
C GLY A 472 26.36 -16.92 15.65
N ASP A 473 26.89 -16.51 14.50
CA ASP A 473 26.36 -15.36 13.77
C ASP A 473 24.98 -15.69 13.19
N GLU A 474 24.07 -14.72 13.26
CA GLU A 474 22.77 -14.77 12.57
C GLU A 474 22.98 -14.64 11.05
N CYS A 475 22.38 -15.55 10.31
CA CYS A 475 22.35 -15.55 8.86
C CYS A 475 21.15 -14.72 8.39
N THR A 476 21.42 -13.63 7.68
CA THR A 476 20.43 -12.64 7.27
C THR A 476 20.49 -12.36 5.78
N ARG A 477 19.39 -11.86 5.22
CA ARG A 477 19.25 -11.46 3.82
C ARG A 477 18.58 -10.09 3.69
N ASP A 478 18.75 -9.43 2.57
CA ASP A 478 17.98 -8.23 2.25
C ASP A 478 16.67 -8.64 1.55
N PHE A 479 15.52 -8.36 2.18
CA PHE A 479 14.20 -8.66 1.61
C PHE A 479 13.88 -7.78 0.40
N LEU A 480 14.49 -6.61 0.30
CA LEU A 480 14.29 -5.61 -0.73
C LEU A 480 15.57 -5.39 -1.53
N PHE A 481 16.36 -6.45 -1.75
CA PHE A 481 17.62 -6.37 -2.48
C PHE A 481 17.46 -5.64 -3.83
N GLY A 482 18.23 -4.57 -4.03
CA GLY A 482 18.21 -3.76 -5.25
C GLY A 482 17.07 -2.75 -5.36
N ILE A 483 16.32 -2.53 -4.27
CA ILE A 483 15.24 -1.52 -4.17
C ILE A 483 15.71 -0.39 -3.24
N GLY A 484 15.92 0.81 -3.81
CA GLY A 484 16.23 2.04 -3.08
C GLY A 484 15.00 2.91 -2.83
N GLU A 485 15.20 4.13 -2.32
CA GLU A 485 14.10 5.08 -2.06
C GLU A 485 13.47 5.66 -3.32
N ASP A 486 14.19 5.64 -4.45
CA ASP A 486 13.61 5.92 -5.77
C ASP A 486 12.42 4.99 -6.09
N LYS A 487 12.37 3.82 -5.43
CA LYS A 487 11.29 2.83 -5.50
C LYS A 487 10.56 2.65 -4.17
N GLN A 488 10.64 3.64 -3.28
CA GLN A 488 9.92 3.71 -1.99
C GLN A 488 10.28 2.55 -1.04
N ARG A 489 11.58 2.22 -0.88
CA ARG A 489 12.07 1.13 0.01
C ARG A 489 11.47 1.23 1.41
N SER A 490 11.54 2.40 2.03
CA SER A 490 10.95 2.71 3.35
C SER A 490 9.49 2.29 3.47
N ALA A 491 8.66 2.70 2.51
CA ALA A 491 7.24 2.37 2.51
C ALA A 491 7.02 0.86 2.31
N ARG A 492 7.85 0.20 1.50
CA ARG A 492 7.78 -1.25 1.28
C ARG A 492 8.16 -2.08 2.51
N LEU A 493 9.05 -1.58 3.38
CA LEU A 493 9.38 -2.25 4.65
C LEU A 493 8.18 -2.43 5.57
N THR A 494 7.13 -1.61 5.42
CA THR A 494 5.85 -1.76 6.14
C THR A 494 5.21 -3.14 5.97
N ALA A 495 5.56 -3.92 4.93
CA ALA A 495 5.07 -5.28 4.79
C ALA A 495 5.58 -6.23 5.88
N TRP A 496 6.77 -5.98 6.44
CA TRP A 496 7.42 -6.84 7.45
C TRP A 496 7.67 -6.15 8.78
N PHE A 497 7.57 -4.83 8.84
CA PHE A 497 7.92 -4.04 10.01
C PHE A 497 6.80 -3.09 10.41
N HIS A 498 6.78 -2.72 11.68
CA HIS A 498 6.03 -1.58 12.18
C HIS A 498 6.79 -0.32 11.80
N THR A 499 6.21 0.45 10.88
CA THR A 499 6.76 1.72 10.39
C THR A 499 5.95 2.88 10.99
N PRO A 500 6.49 4.12 10.99
CA PRO A 500 5.84 5.27 11.63
C PRO A 500 4.51 5.64 10.97
N GLU A 501 3.37 5.20 11.53
CA GLU A 501 2.03 5.38 10.92
C GLU A 501 1.68 6.85 10.67
N ASN A 502 2.02 7.74 11.63
CA ASN A 502 1.73 9.17 11.56
C ASN A 502 2.37 9.85 10.34
N TYR A 503 3.58 9.43 9.94
CA TYR A 503 4.23 9.95 8.75
C TYR A 503 3.39 9.67 7.49
N PHE A 504 2.91 8.43 7.34
CA PHE A 504 2.11 8.05 6.18
C PHE A 504 0.75 8.74 6.16
N ILE A 505 0.10 8.87 7.32
CA ILE A 505 -1.16 9.62 7.47
C ILE A 505 -0.98 11.07 6.99
N GLN A 506 0.12 11.74 7.37
CA GLN A 506 0.41 13.09 6.91
C GLN A 506 0.65 13.16 5.40
N GLU A 507 1.35 12.19 4.81
CA GLU A 507 1.55 12.12 3.36
C GLU A 507 0.22 11.97 2.60
N TYR A 508 -0.69 11.15 3.13
CA TYR A 508 -2.06 11.05 2.64
C TYR A 508 -2.81 12.38 2.73
N GLU A 509 -2.78 13.07 3.89
CA GLU A 509 -3.43 14.37 4.05
C GLU A 509 -2.89 15.45 3.11
N LYS A 510 -1.57 15.49 2.91
CA LYS A 510 -0.92 16.39 1.92
C LYS A 510 -1.43 16.09 0.51
N HIS A 511 -1.56 14.81 0.17
CA HIS A 511 -2.10 14.37 -1.11
C HIS A 511 -3.56 14.80 -1.28
N CYS A 512 -4.41 14.58 -0.28
CA CYS A 512 -5.80 15.03 -0.29
C CYS A 512 -5.91 16.55 -0.47
N LYS A 513 -5.11 17.34 0.25
CA LYS A 513 -5.06 18.80 0.09
C LYS A 513 -4.70 19.18 -1.35
N LYS A 514 -3.69 18.53 -1.94
CA LYS A 514 -3.27 18.77 -3.34
C LYS A 514 -4.36 18.47 -4.36
N LEU A 515 -5.19 17.45 -4.12
CA LEU A 515 -6.31 17.09 -4.98
C LEU A 515 -7.48 18.10 -4.91
N HIS A 516 -7.71 18.74 -3.77
CA HIS A 516 -8.87 19.64 -3.57
C HIS A 516 -8.60 21.11 -3.95
N VAL A 517 -7.34 21.52 -4.14
CA VAL A 517 -6.97 22.94 -4.39
C VAL A 517 -7.27 23.40 -5.82
N LYS A 518 -7.70 22.53 -6.74
CA LYS A 518 -7.85 22.89 -8.17
C LYS A 518 -9.30 23.06 -8.60
N ASP A 519 -9.60 24.27 -9.07
CA ASP A 519 -10.87 24.60 -9.74
C ASP A 519 -11.01 23.80 -11.04
N SER A 520 -12.23 23.32 -11.31
CA SER A 520 -12.55 22.57 -12.52
C SER A 520 -12.29 23.42 -13.77
N THR A 521 -11.40 22.96 -14.63
CA THR A 521 -11.15 23.58 -15.94
C THR A 521 -12.28 23.21 -16.89
N TYR A 522 -13.18 24.16 -17.18
CA TYR A 522 -14.25 23.94 -18.14
C TYR A 522 -13.77 24.27 -19.56
N LEU A 523 -13.96 23.35 -20.50
CA LEU A 523 -13.76 23.63 -21.92
C LEU A 523 -14.89 24.53 -22.43
N HIS A 524 -14.53 25.56 -23.20
CA HIS A 524 -15.51 26.43 -23.84
C HIS A 524 -16.26 25.68 -24.96
N ALA A 525 -17.58 25.85 -25.01
CA ALA A 525 -18.42 25.29 -26.06
C ALA A 525 -18.11 25.95 -27.41
N VAL A 526 -17.56 25.18 -28.35
CA VAL A 526 -17.34 25.58 -29.75
C VAL A 526 -18.18 24.67 -30.65
N SER A 527 -18.71 25.23 -31.74
CA SER A 527 -19.47 24.49 -32.75
C SER A 527 -18.63 23.39 -33.40
N SER A 528 -19.26 22.26 -33.71
CA SER A 528 -18.65 21.15 -34.47
C SER A 528 -18.01 21.66 -35.77
N THR A 529 -16.78 21.23 -36.02
CA THR A 529 -15.99 21.57 -37.21
C THR A 529 -15.80 20.39 -38.16
N THR A 530 -16.22 19.18 -37.74
CA THR A 530 -16.01 17.94 -38.51
C THR A 530 -16.97 17.81 -39.69
N LYS A 531 -16.45 17.37 -40.85
CA LYS A 531 -17.22 17.16 -42.09
C LYS A 531 -17.17 15.70 -42.52
N SER A 532 -18.20 15.27 -43.26
CA SER A 532 -18.23 13.97 -43.93
C SER A 532 -17.04 13.86 -44.88
N LEU A 533 -16.39 12.70 -44.86
CA LEU A 533 -15.29 12.38 -45.76
C LEU A 533 -15.85 11.75 -47.03
N TYR A 534 -15.60 12.39 -48.16
CA TYR A 534 -15.86 11.85 -49.49
C TYR A 534 -14.65 12.17 -50.36
N HIS A 535 -14.28 11.27 -51.27
CA HIS A 535 -13.40 11.67 -52.36
C HIS A 535 -14.16 12.63 -53.30
N GLY A 536 -13.49 13.66 -53.78
CA GLY A 536 -14.10 14.67 -54.67
C GLY A 536 -14.56 14.11 -56.03
N ASP A 537 -14.16 12.88 -56.36
CA ASP A 537 -14.51 12.14 -57.57
C ASP A 537 -15.58 11.05 -57.33
N GLY A 538 -16.04 10.85 -56.09
CA GLY A 538 -17.01 9.82 -55.72
C GLY A 538 -16.44 8.43 -55.44
N CYS A 539 -15.11 8.26 -55.39
CA CYS A 539 -14.48 6.99 -55.02
C CYS A 539 -14.73 6.61 -53.55
N ALA A 540 -14.81 5.31 -53.29
CA ALA A 540 -14.90 4.76 -51.94
C ALA A 540 -13.58 4.99 -51.16
N LEU A 541 -13.69 5.23 -49.85
CA LEU A 541 -12.54 5.37 -48.95
C LEU A 541 -11.89 4.01 -48.73
N ARG A 542 -10.57 3.95 -48.90
CA ARG A 542 -9.79 2.72 -48.69
C ARG A 542 -9.52 2.53 -47.20
N VAL A 543 -9.84 1.36 -46.66
CA VAL A 543 -9.68 1.03 -45.24
C VAL A 543 -8.69 -0.12 -45.10
N TYR A 544 -7.62 0.09 -44.34
CA TYR A 544 -6.76 -1.01 -43.89
C TYR A 544 -7.19 -1.46 -42.49
N THR A 545 -7.27 -2.76 -42.26
CA THR A 545 -7.56 -3.32 -40.93
C THR A 545 -6.90 -4.68 -40.73
N ASP A 546 -6.48 -4.95 -39.50
CA ASP A 546 -6.06 -6.27 -38.98
C ASP A 546 -7.15 -6.94 -38.14
N ILE A 547 -8.33 -6.32 -38.04
CA ILE A 547 -9.44 -6.78 -37.20
C ILE A 547 -10.43 -7.57 -38.08
N PRO A 548 -10.56 -8.90 -37.91
CA PRO A 548 -11.39 -9.73 -38.79
C PRO A 548 -12.85 -9.28 -38.86
N GLN A 549 -13.41 -8.80 -37.74
CA GLN A 549 -14.80 -8.34 -37.69
C GLN A 549 -15.02 -7.06 -38.51
N VAL A 550 -14.00 -6.21 -38.67
CA VAL A 550 -14.11 -5.02 -39.54
C VAL A 550 -14.12 -5.46 -41.00
N GLU A 551 -13.23 -6.37 -41.37
CA GLU A 551 -13.17 -6.93 -42.73
C GLU A 551 -14.47 -7.66 -43.11
N GLU A 552 -15.06 -8.42 -42.19
CA GLU A 552 -16.29 -9.18 -42.41
C GLU A 552 -17.55 -8.29 -42.46
N PHE A 553 -17.68 -7.30 -41.56
CA PHE A 553 -18.94 -6.59 -41.34
C PHE A 553 -18.98 -5.15 -41.89
N LEU A 554 -17.85 -4.55 -42.31
CA LEU A 554 -17.85 -3.27 -43.01
C LEU A 554 -18.25 -3.46 -44.48
N THR A 555 -19.56 -3.42 -44.73
CA THR A 555 -20.18 -3.79 -46.02
C THR A 555 -20.74 -2.60 -46.79
N ARG A 556 -20.51 -1.39 -46.29
CA ARG A 556 -20.98 -0.14 -46.89
C ARG A 556 -20.24 0.20 -48.19
N PRO A 557 -20.94 0.70 -49.23
CA PRO A 557 -20.34 1.02 -50.52
C PRO A 557 -19.36 2.20 -50.48
N GLU A 558 -19.43 3.06 -49.45
CA GLU A 558 -18.51 4.18 -49.25
C GLU A 558 -17.11 3.75 -48.79
N PHE A 559 -16.94 2.47 -48.42
CA PHE A 559 -15.68 1.93 -47.93
C PHE A 559 -15.26 0.70 -48.72
N VAL A 560 -13.95 0.54 -48.94
CA VAL A 560 -13.37 -0.66 -49.55
C VAL A 560 -12.14 -1.08 -48.76
N VAL A 561 -12.07 -2.36 -48.39
CA VAL A 561 -10.92 -2.89 -47.63
C VAL A 561 -9.71 -3.03 -48.55
N THR A 562 -8.54 -2.61 -48.08
CA THR A 562 -7.24 -2.77 -48.76
C THR A 562 -6.28 -3.56 -47.89
N THR A 563 -5.37 -4.31 -48.52
CA THR A 563 -4.36 -5.13 -47.85
C THR A 563 -3.09 -4.35 -47.50
N GLU A 564 -2.83 -3.23 -48.19
CA GLU A 564 -1.61 -2.43 -48.05
C GLU A 564 -1.88 -1.16 -47.22
N PRO A 565 -1.25 -0.98 -46.03
CA PRO A 565 -1.47 0.19 -45.19
C PRO A 565 -1.19 1.54 -45.88
N LYS A 566 -0.11 1.63 -46.66
CA LYS A 566 0.28 2.85 -47.40
C LYS A 566 -0.79 3.33 -48.41
N ASP A 567 -1.65 2.42 -48.87
CA ASP A 567 -2.69 2.70 -49.86
C ASP A 567 -4.04 3.02 -49.20
N ALA A 568 -4.16 2.98 -47.87
CA ALA A 568 -5.42 3.28 -47.21
C ALA A 568 -5.66 4.78 -47.08
N ASP A 569 -6.92 5.19 -47.00
CA ASP A 569 -7.32 6.53 -46.53
C ASP A 569 -7.55 6.50 -44.99
N ILE A 570 -7.93 5.33 -44.46
CA ILE A 570 -8.20 5.06 -43.05
C ILE A 570 -7.41 3.82 -42.60
N ILE A 571 -6.60 3.97 -41.56
CA ILE A 571 -5.93 2.90 -40.82
C ILE A 571 -6.78 2.57 -39.59
N TRP A 572 -7.42 1.41 -39.59
CA TRP A 572 -8.23 0.92 -38.48
C TRP A 572 -7.61 -0.35 -37.90
N THR A 573 -6.76 -0.21 -36.88
CA THR A 573 -5.94 -1.33 -36.42
C THR A 573 -6.00 -1.59 -34.92
N SER A 574 -5.75 -2.82 -34.49
CA SER A 574 -5.56 -3.17 -33.08
C SER A 574 -4.13 -2.89 -32.56
N PHE A 575 -3.16 -2.72 -33.46
CA PHE A 575 -1.76 -2.42 -33.12
C PHE A 575 -1.52 -0.92 -32.91
N GLN A 576 -0.57 -0.58 -32.05
CA GLN A 576 -0.15 0.80 -31.85
C GLN A 576 0.53 1.37 -33.11
N VAL A 577 0.05 2.51 -33.62
CA VAL A 577 0.64 3.19 -34.80
C VAL A 577 1.71 4.18 -34.34
N ASP A 578 2.90 3.67 -34.03
CA ASP A 578 4.07 4.47 -33.69
C ASP A 578 4.94 4.82 -34.91
N GLU A 579 6.01 5.58 -34.67
CA GLU A 579 6.94 6.00 -35.74
C GLU A 579 7.70 4.83 -36.39
N GLU A 580 7.86 3.71 -35.70
CA GLU A 580 8.51 2.51 -36.25
C GLU A 580 7.54 1.78 -37.19
N MET A 581 6.30 1.57 -36.76
CA MET A 581 5.23 1.00 -37.58
C MET A 581 4.98 1.84 -38.83
N LYS A 582 4.92 3.18 -38.69
CA LYS A 582 4.76 4.09 -39.83
C LYS A 582 5.86 3.90 -40.87
N LYS A 583 7.12 3.86 -40.44
CA LYS A 583 8.28 3.65 -41.34
C LYS A 583 8.24 2.27 -42.01
N ALA A 584 7.89 1.23 -41.26
CA ALA A 584 7.87 -0.14 -41.77
C ALA A 584 6.75 -0.38 -42.80
N THR A 585 5.60 0.25 -42.62
CA THR A 585 4.38 0.02 -43.41
C THR A 585 4.11 1.10 -44.45
N GLY A 586 4.82 2.24 -44.38
CA GLY A 586 4.61 3.39 -45.25
C GLY A 586 3.39 4.24 -44.89
N ILE A 587 2.87 4.12 -43.65
CA ILE A 587 1.79 4.99 -43.15
C ILE A 587 2.30 6.43 -43.05
N THR A 588 1.46 7.39 -43.42
CA THR A 588 1.77 8.83 -43.43
C THR A 588 0.79 9.61 -42.57
N ASP A 589 1.18 10.81 -42.13
CA ASP A 589 0.32 11.70 -41.32
C ASP A 589 -0.88 12.30 -42.10
N GLN A 590 -1.03 11.96 -43.39
CA GLN A 590 -2.19 12.38 -44.19
C GLN A 590 -3.40 11.44 -44.04
N GLN A 591 -3.16 10.21 -43.59
CA GLN A 591 -4.19 9.17 -43.42
C GLN A 591 -4.90 9.34 -42.08
N TYR A 592 -6.16 8.90 -42.01
CA TYR A 592 -6.86 8.81 -40.73
C TYR A 592 -6.41 7.58 -39.95
N VAL A 593 -6.28 7.69 -38.63
CA VAL A 593 -5.92 6.58 -37.74
C VAL A 593 -6.95 6.44 -36.62
N ASN A 594 -7.20 5.21 -36.17
CA ASN A 594 -8.17 4.93 -35.11
C ASN A 594 -7.66 5.18 -33.68
N GLN A 595 -6.59 5.98 -33.52
CA GLN A 595 -5.90 6.27 -32.27
C GLN A 595 -5.69 7.78 -32.12
N PHE A 596 -5.73 8.27 -30.88
CA PHE A 596 -5.29 9.63 -30.56
C PHE A 596 -3.84 9.63 -30.06
N PRO A 597 -3.03 10.66 -30.36
CA PRO A 597 -1.81 10.92 -29.62
C PRO A 597 -2.08 10.95 -28.11
N TYR A 598 -1.13 10.50 -27.29
CA TYR A 598 -1.26 10.48 -25.82
C TYR A 598 -2.51 9.76 -25.27
N GLU A 599 -3.11 8.84 -26.04
CA GLU A 599 -4.30 8.07 -25.65
C GLU A 599 -4.10 7.22 -24.38
N SER A 600 -2.86 6.94 -24.00
CA SER A 600 -2.51 6.29 -22.73
C SER A 600 -3.14 6.98 -21.52
N CYS A 601 -3.40 8.30 -21.58
CA CYS A 601 -4.09 9.04 -20.52
C CYS A 601 -5.53 8.57 -20.25
N LEU A 602 -6.16 7.88 -21.21
CA LEU A 602 -7.48 7.27 -21.03
C LEU A 602 -7.38 5.78 -20.75
N VAL A 603 -6.49 5.07 -21.45
CA VAL A 603 -6.55 3.60 -21.53
C VAL A 603 -5.62 2.87 -20.56
N MET A 604 -4.62 3.57 -20.01
CA MET A 604 -3.78 3.02 -18.94
C MET A 604 -4.35 3.42 -17.59
N LYS A 605 -4.56 2.44 -16.70
CA LYS A 605 -5.34 2.63 -15.47
C LYS A 605 -4.79 3.72 -14.54
N HIS A 606 -3.46 3.81 -14.41
CA HIS A 606 -2.81 4.83 -13.57
C HIS A 606 -2.91 6.23 -14.18
N HIS A 607 -2.71 6.37 -15.50
CA HIS A 607 -2.86 7.66 -16.15
C HIS A 607 -4.32 8.10 -16.21
N LEU A 608 -5.28 7.19 -16.41
CA LEU A 608 -6.71 7.52 -16.33
C LEU A 608 -7.08 8.14 -14.98
N ALA A 609 -6.64 7.50 -13.89
CA ALA A 609 -6.86 8.02 -12.55
C ALA A 609 -6.19 9.39 -12.36
N GLU A 610 -4.93 9.52 -12.78
CA GLU A 610 -4.17 10.77 -12.69
C GLU A 610 -4.81 11.91 -13.50
N THR A 611 -5.24 11.65 -14.73
CA THR A 611 -5.88 12.62 -15.63
C THR A 611 -7.21 13.10 -15.06
N VAL A 612 -8.06 12.19 -14.60
CA VAL A 612 -9.33 12.55 -13.93
C VAL A 612 -9.05 13.34 -12.64
N GLN A 613 -8.10 12.89 -11.83
CA GLN A 613 -7.76 13.55 -10.58
C GLN A 613 -7.20 14.95 -10.77
N LYS A 614 -6.40 15.16 -11.82
CA LYS A 614 -5.88 16.48 -12.20
C LYS A 614 -6.99 17.42 -12.67
N ALA A 615 -8.03 16.91 -13.33
CA ALA A 615 -9.13 17.71 -13.87
C ALA A 615 -10.23 18.04 -12.84
N HIS A 616 -10.59 17.07 -11.99
CA HIS A 616 -11.78 17.15 -11.12
C HIS A 616 -11.49 16.96 -9.63
N GLY A 617 -10.23 16.82 -9.21
CA GLY A 617 -9.91 16.38 -7.85
C GLY A 617 -10.37 14.92 -7.63
N PRO A 618 -10.93 14.55 -6.47
CA PRO A 618 -11.44 13.20 -6.24
C PRO A 618 -12.96 13.12 -6.51
N PRO A 619 -13.43 12.91 -7.76
CA PRO A 619 -14.87 12.83 -8.01
C PRO A 619 -15.48 11.56 -7.43
N GLU A 620 -16.72 11.64 -6.92
CA GLU A 620 -17.43 10.49 -6.33
C GLU A 620 -17.61 9.28 -7.28
N TRP A 621 -17.56 9.52 -8.59
CA TRP A 621 -17.71 8.48 -9.62
C TRP A 621 -16.40 7.75 -9.95
N LEU A 622 -15.25 8.17 -9.40
CA LEU A 622 -13.98 7.45 -9.47
C LEU A 622 -13.58 7.01 -8.05
N GLN A 623 -13.39 5.70 -7.86
CA GLN A 623 -12.92 5.20 -6.57
C GLN A 623 -11.51 5.73 -6.25
N PRO A 624 -11.18 6.02 -4.99
CA PRO A 624 -9.81 6.35 -4.58
C PRO A 624 -8.80 5.40 -5.21
N THR A 625 -7.82 5.96 -5.93
CA THR A 625 -6.89 5.20 -6.76
C THR A 625 -5.48 5.72 -6.57
N TYR A 626 -4.56 4.82 -6.26
CA TYR A 626 -3.16 5.07 -6.01
C TYR A 626 -2.31 4.30 -7.02
N ASN A 627 -1.38 4.98 -7.68
CA ASN A 627 -0.33 4.31 -8.45
C ASN A 627 0.74 3.85 -7.47
N LEU A 628 0.91 2.54 -7.28
CA LEU A 628 1.78 2.03 -6.23
C LEU A 628 3.26 2.39 -6.44
N GLU A 629 3.70 2.63 -7.68
CA GLU A 629 5.08 3.05 -7.96
C GLU A 629 5.39 4.48 -7.50
N THR A 630 4.37 5.32 -7.27
CA THR A 630 4.58 6.73 -6.89
C THR A 630 3.78 7.18 -5.67
N HIS A 631 2.78 6.42 -5.25
CA HIS A 631 1.82 6.81 -4.22
C HIS A 631 1.68 5.76 -3.09
N LEU A 632 2.71 4.95 -2.83
CA LEU A 632 2.63 3.90 -1.80
C LEU A 632 2.47 4.51 -0.40
N SER A 633 3.24 5.56 -0.08
CA SER A 633 3.15 6.24 1.20
C SER A 633 1.75 6.82 1.47
N GLN A 634 1.13 7.41 0.44
CA GLN A 634 -0.22 7.97 0.53
C GLN A 634 -1.28 6.88 0.71
N LEU A 635 -1.10 5.72 0.07
CA LEU A 635 -2.00 4.58 0.26
C LEU A 635 -1.88 4.01 1.68
N ILE A 636 -0.66 3.85 2.20
CA ILE A 636 -0.44 3.39 3.59
C ILE A 636 -1.14 4.35 4.55
N GLY A 637 -1.00 5.66 4.33
CA GLY A 637 -1.69 6.68 5.13
C GLY A 637 -3.21 6.55 5.11
N ASP A 638 -3.79 6.42 3.91
CA ASP A 638 -5.24 6.21 3.76
C ASP A 638 -5.71 4.93 4.47
N TYR A 639 -4.93 3.84 4.35
CA TYR A 639 -5.21 2.58 5.01
C TYR A 639 -5.27 2.74 6.54
N HIS A 640 -4.31 3.44 7.14
CA HIS A 640 -4.27 3.71 8.58
C HIS A 640 -5.40 4.64 9.04
N VAL A 641 -5.70 5.71 8.29
CA VAL A 641 -6.85 6.59 8.55
C VAL A 641 -8.15 5.79 8.56
N ARG A 642 -8.37 4.95 7.54
CA ARG A 642 -9.56 4.09 7.46
C ARG A 642 -9.64 3.11 8.62
N LYS A 643 -8.53 2.46 8.97
CA LYS A 643 -8.47 1.52 10.09
C LYS A 643 -8.82 2.22 11.42
N ARG A 644 -8.23 3.39 11.66
CA ARG A 644 -8.50 4.24 12.84
C ARG A 644 -9.97 4.63 12.92
N ASP A 645 -10.56 5.01 11.78
CA ASP A 645 -11.93 5.52 11.70
C ASP A 645 -12.98 4.39 11.62
N GLY A 646 -12.56 3.12 11.72
CA GLY A 646 -13.45 1.95 11.64
C GLY A 646 -14.08 1.75 10.26
N LEU A 647 -13.47 2.33 9.21
CA LEU A 647 -13.89 2.19 7.82
C LEU A 647 -13.33 0.92 7.21
N ASP A 648 -13.97 0.44 6.14
CA ASP A 648 -13.50 -0.72 5.42
C ASP A 648 -12.17 -0.44 4.69
N ASN A 649 -11.34 -1.48 4.61
CA ASN A 649 -10.05 -1.46 3.95
C ASN A 649 -9.98 -2.52 2.84
N LEU A 650 -11.07 -2.76 2.11
CA LEU A 650 -11.05 -3.69 0.98
C LEU A 650 -10.57 -2.98 -0.29
N TRP A 651 -9.53 -3.51 -0.92
CA TRP A 651 -8.88 -2.90 -2.08
C TRP A 651 -8.83 -3.88 -3.27
N ILE A 652 -8.74 -3.33 -4.47
CA ILE A 652 -8.47 -4.08 -5.70
C ILE A 652 -7.18 -3.59 -6.36
N LEU A 653 -6.22 -4.50 -6.51
CA LEU A 653 -4.98 -4.23 -7.22
C LEU A 653 -5.12 -4.64 -8.68
N LYS A 654 -4.73 -3.74 -9.59
CA LYS A 654 -4.83 -3.94 -11.04
C LYS A 654 -3.50 -3.58 -11.70
N PRO A 655 -2.94 -4.42 -12.60
CA PRO A 655 -1.76 -4.04 -13.38
C PRO A 655 -2.07 -2.84 -14.29
N TRP A 656 -1.06 -2.02 -14.59
CA TRP A 656 -1.24 -0.79 -15.38
C TRP A 656 -1.89 -1.00 -16.76
N ASN A 657 -1.42 -1.99 -17.51
CA ASN A 657 -1.74 -2.21 -18.92
C ASN A 657 -2.19 -3.65 -19.23
N MET A 658 -2.33 -4.52 -18.24
CA MET A 658 -2.90 -5.87 -18.47
C MET A 658 -4.42 -5.80 -18.58
N ALA A 659 -4.97 -6.65 -19.45
CA ALA A 659 -6.39 -6.82 -19.67
C ALA A 659 -6.87 -8.18 -19.13
N ARG A 660 -8.16 -8.49 -19.32
CA ARG A 660 -8.76 -9.80 -18.98
C ARG A 660 -8.67 -10.19 -17.50
N THR A 661 -8.50 -9.20 -16.61
CA THR A 661 -8.38 -9.43 -15.16
C THR A 661 -7.15 -10.26 -14.77
N ILE A 662 -6.15 -10.34 -15.65
CA ILE A 662 -4.89 -11.03 -15.34
C ILE A 662 -4.19 -10.28 -14.20
N ASP A 663 -3.70 -11.04 -13.23
CA ASP A 663 -2.94 -10.53 -12.07
C ASP A 663 -3.67 -9.41 -11.29
N THR A 664 -5.01 -9.52 -11.22
CA THR A 664 -5.90 -8.64 -10.45
C THR A 664 -6.34 -9.35 -9.17
N THR A 665 -6.19 -8.68 -8.02
CA THR A 665 -6.46 -9.28 -6.70
C THR A 665 -7.33 -8.34 -5.87
N VAL A 666 -8.31 -8.89 -5.14
CA VAL A 666 -9.09 -8.18 -4.12
C VAL A 666 -8.57 -8.59 -2.76
N ILE A 667 -8.17 -7.64 -1.92
CA ILE A 667 -7.52 -7.92 -0.64
C ILE A 667 -7.66 -6.76 0.34
N ASP A 668 -7.69 -7.09 1.63
CA ASP A 668 -7.78 -6.14 2.75
C ASP A 668 -6.50 -6.07 3.60
N ASP A 669 -5.49 -6.88 3.30
CA ASP A 669 -4.23 -6.93 4.04
C ASP A 669 -3.17 -5.97 3.46
N LEU A 670 -2.65 -5.06 4.29
CA LEU A 670 -1.66 -4.07 3.89
C LEU A 670 -0.33 -4.71 3.45
N SER A 671 0.12 -5.75 4.16
CA SER A 671 1.34 -6.45 3.80
C SER A 671 1.19 -7.06 2.40
N ALA A 672 0.08 -7.72 2.11
CA ALA A 672 -0.24 -8.25 0.80
C ALA A 672 -0.25 -7.19 -0.31
N ILE A 673 -0.90 -6.05 -0.06
CA ILE A 673 -0.96 -4.92 -1.01
C ILE A 673 0.46 -4.52 -1.42
N ILE A 674 1.38 -4.39 -0.45
CA ILE A 674 2.77 -4.02 -0.69
C ILE A 674 3.53 -5.15 -1.41
N ARG A 675 3.41 -6.40 -0.95
CA ARG A 675 4.11 -7.57 -1.52
C ARG A 675 3.69 -7.79 -2.99
N LEU A 676 2.42 -7.55 -3.33
CA LEU A 676 1.90 -7.69 -4.69
C LEU A 676 2.58 -6.75 -5.70
N MET A 677 3.27 -5.68 -5.28
CA MET A 677 4.07 -4.85 -6.18
C MET A 677 5.27 -5.61 -6.79
N GLU A 678 5.71 -6.70 -6.18
CA GLU A 678 6.79 -7.55 -6.71
C GLU A 678 6.38 -8.30 -7.97
N THR A 679 5.07 -8.43 -8.20
CA THR A 679 4.53 -8.98 -9.45
C THR A 679 4.31 -7.89 -10.49
N GLY A 680 5.02 -6.77 -10.40
CA GLY A 680 5.08 -5.70 -11.39
C GLY A 680 4.17 -4.50 -11.08
N PRO A 681 4.22 -3.45 -11.93
CA PRO A 681 3.55 -2.19 -11.65
C PRO A 681 2.02 -2.29 -11.57
N LYS A 682 1.44 -1.71 -10.51
CA LYS A 682 0.01 -1.80 -10.21
C LYS A 682 -0.57 -0.48 -9.73
N ILE A 683 -1.85 -0.30 -9.96
CA ILE A 683 -2.68 0.59 -9.15
C ILE A 683 -3.30 -0.20 -8.00
N CYS A 684 -3.50 0.46 -6.87
CA CYS A 684 -4.41 0.03 -5.82
C CYS A 684 -5.61 0.97 -5.83
N GLN A 685 -6.80 0.41 -5.99
CA GLN A 685 -8.04 1.18 -6.05
C GLN A 685 -8.99 0.66 -4.97
N LYS A 686 -9.71 1.56 -4.30
CA LYS A 686 -10.71 1.19 -3.31
C LYS A 686 -11.74 0.28 -3.96
N TYR A 687 -12.03 -0.86 -3.33
CA TYR A 687 -13.02 -1.78 -3.85
C TYR A 687 -14.43 -1.19 -3.72
N ILE A 688 -15.37 -1.74 -4.49
CA ILE A 688 -16.79 -1.39 -4.36
C ILE A 688 -17.42 -2.56 -3.60
N GLU A 689 -17.52 -2.42 -2.27
CA GLU A 689 -18.05 -3.45 -1.35
C GLU A 689 -19.55 -3.64 -1.51
N HIS A 690 -20.23 -2.56 -1.88
CA HIS A 690 -21.68 -2.54 -2.00
C HIS A 690 -22.06 -2.13 -3.43
N PRO A 691 -21.82 -2.99 -4.44
CA PRO A 691 -22.30 -2.75 -5.80
C PRO A 691 -23.82 -2.96 -5.87
N ALA A 692 -24.48 -2.33 -6.84
CA ALA A 692 -25.80 -2.78 -7.24
C ALA A 692 -25.69 -4.24 -7.74
N LEU A 693 -26.62 -5.07 -7.30
CA LEU A 693 -26.69 -6.47 -7.72
C LEU A 693 -27.81 -6.66 -8.74
N PHE A 694 -27.67 -7.65 -9.59
CA PHE A 694 -28.76 -8.12 -10.45
C PHE A 694 -28.96 -9.60 -10.20
N GLN A 695 -30.13 -9.97 -9.68
CA GLN A 695 -30.44 -11.33 -9.22
C GLN A 695 -29.40 -11.87 -8.22
N GLY A 696 -28.95 -10.99 -7.31
CA GLY A 696 -27.93 -11.30 -6.29
C GLY A 696 -26.50 -11.41 -6.81
N ARG A 697 -26.23 -11.08 -8.09
CA ARG A 697 -24.89 -11.18 -8.70
C ARG A 697 -24.33 -9.81 -9.05
N LYS A 698 -23.01 -9.70 -9.00
CA LYS A 698 -22.28 -8.51 -9.44
C LYS A 698 -22.34 -8.38 -10.97
N PHE A 699 -22.43 -7.16 -11.47
CA PHE A 699 -22.40 -6.87 -12.90
C PHE A 699 -21.63 -5.60 -13.20
N ASP A 700 -21.22 -5.46 -14.46
CA ASP A 700 -20.78 -4.21 -15.03
C ASP A 700 -21.45 -3.99 -16.41
N LEU A 701 -21.35 -2.76 -16.88
CA LEU A 701 -21.88 -2.29 -18.16
C LEU A 701 -20.73 -1.82 -19.04
N ARG A 702 -20.59 -2.43 -20.22
CA ARG A 702 -19.70 -1.98 -21.29
C ARG A 702 -20.45 -1.02 -22.20
N TYR A 703 -20.04 0.25 -22.20
CA TYR A 703 -20.50 1.25 -23.17
C TYR A 703 -19.50 1.38 -24.33
N ILE A 704 -19.99 1.70 -25.52
CA ILE A 704 -19.15 2.01 -26.69
C ILE A 704 -19.23 3.51 -26.97
N ILE A 705 -18.06 4.15 -26.98
CA ILE A 705 -17.88 5.58 -27.22
C ILE A 705 -17.10 5.78 -28.51
N LEU A 706 -17.61 6.63 -29.38
CA LEU A 706 -16.91 7.07 -30.57
C LEU A 706 -16.42 8.50 -30.36
N VAL A 707 -15.14 8.73 -30.61
CA VAL A 707 -14.51 10.05 -30.45
C VAL A 707 -14.03 10.49 -31.82
N ARG A 708 -14.66 11.55 -32.34
CA ARG A 708 -14.35 12.10 -33.67
C ARG A 708 -13.34 13.24 -33.59
N SER A 709 -13.31 13.95 -32.47
CA SER A 709 -12.41 15.07 -32.20
C SER A 709 -12.28 15.27 -30.69
N VAL A 710 -11.13 15.79 -30.24
CA VAL A 710 -10.89 16.22 -28.85
C VAL A 710 -10.80 17.75 -28.72
N ASP A 711 -10.67 18.48 -29.84
CA ASP A 711 -10.75 19.95 -29.86
C ASP A 711 -11.39 20.46 -31.18
N PRO A 712 -12.68 20.90 -31.15
CA PRO A 712 -13.59 20.76 -30.02
C PRO A 712 -13.89 19.28 -29.72
N LEU A 713 -14.22 18.97 -28.47
CA LEU A 713 -14.56 17.60 -28.06
C LEU A 713 -15.88 17.15 -28.72
N GLU A 714 -15.80 16.14 -29.58
CA GLU A 714 -16.93 15.51 -30.26
C GLU A 714 -16.96 14.01 -29.94
N ILE A 715 -17.84 13.63 -29.00
CA ILE A 715 -18.05 12.25 -28.58
C ILE A 715 -19.48 11.79 -28.83
N PHE A 716 -19.63 10.51 -29.16
CA PHE A 716 -20.91 9.86 -29.42
C PHE A 716 -21.01 8.59 -28.59
N LEU A 717 -22.10 8.47 -27.85
CA LEU A 717 -22.40 7.31 -27.02
C LEU A 717 -23.40 6.42 -27.76
N SER A 718 -23.10 5.12 -27.86
CA SER A 718 -24.06 4.15 -28.36
C SER A 718 -25.26 4.05 -27.40
N ASP A 719 -26.49 3.98 -27.94
CA ASP A 719 -27.70 3.73 -27.15
C ASP A 719 -27.84 2.29 -26.63
N VAL A 720 -26.82 1.47 -26.88
CA VAL A 720 -26.70 0.08 -26.48
C VAL A 720 -25.49 -0.06 -25.56
N PHE A 721 -25.65 -0.82 -24.48
CA PHE A 721 -24.54 -1.26 -23.63
C PHE A 721 -24.60 -2.76 -23.43
N TRP A 722 -23.45 -3.38 -23.18
CA TRP A 722 -23.36 -4.81 -22.96
C TRP A 722 -23.20 -5.11 -21.48
N VAL A 723 -24.18 -5.83 -20.93
CA VAL A 723 -24.13 -6.31 -19.55
C VAL A 723 -23.16 -7.50 -19.47
N ARG A 724 -22.33 -7.49 -18.44
CA ARG A 724 -21.42 -8.59 -18.06
C ARG A 724 -21.72 -8.97 -16.61
N LEU A 725 -22.06 -10.24 -16.39
CA LEU A 725 -22.50 -10.76 -15.09
C LEU A 725 -21.45 -11.70 -14.51
N ALA A 726 -21.24 -11.59 -13.20
CA ALA A 726 -20.59 -12.63 -12.41
C ALA A 726 -21.41 -13.93 -12.47
N ASN A 727 -20.74 -15.07 -12.27
CA ASN A 727 -21.38 -16.38 -12.31
C ASN A 727 -21.96 -16.75 -10.94
N ASN A 728 -21.27 -16.37 -9.86
CA ASN A 728 -21.69 -16.64 -8.50
C ASN A 728 -22.50 -15.46 -7.90
N PRO A 729 -23.34 -15.73 -6.90
CA PRO A 729 -23.86 -14.68 -6.02
C PRO A 729 -22.71 -13.88 -5.39
N TYR A 730 -22.92 -12.58 -5.23
CA TYR A 730 -21.90 -11.72 -4.62
C TYR A 730 -21.79 -11.99 -3.12
N SER A 731 -20.57 -12.09 -2.61
CA SER A 731 -20.25 -12.21 -1.18
C SER A 731 -19.06 -11.31 -0.83
N LEU A 732 -18.95 -10.95 0.46
CA LEU A 732 -17.78 -10.30 1.05
C LEU A 732 -17.09 -11.20 2.09
N ASP A 733 -17.46 -12.48 2.14
CA ASP A 733 -16.76 -13.43 2.99
C ASP A 733 -15.31 -13.56 2.54
N LYS A 734 -14.35 -13.61 3.49
CA LYS A 734 -12.91 -13.58 3.17
C LYS A 734 -12.48 -14.63 2.13
N HIS A 735 -13.05 -15.82 2.19
CA HIS A 735 -12.74 -16.90 1.26
C HIS A 735 -13.21 -16.59 -0.17
N SER A 736 -14.28 -15.81 -0.34
CA SER A 736 -14.81 -15.49 -1.67
C SER A 736 -13.85 -14.61 -2.48
N PHE A 737 -12.93 -13.88 -1.85
CA PHE A 737 -11.93 -13.05 -2.54
C PHE A 737 -11.01 -13.86 -3.46
N PHE A 738 -10.84 -15.16 -3.20
CA PHE A 738 -10.11 -16.09 -4.07
C PHE A 738 -10.97 -16.65 -5.21
N GLU A 739 -12.30 -16.47 -5.15
CA GLU A 739 -13.25 -16.94 -6.15
C GLU A 739 -13.45 -15.93 -7.28
N TYR A 740 -12.78 -16.18 -8.39
CA TYR A 740 -12.88 -15.33 -9.59
C TYR A 740 -14.33 -15.03 -10.01
N GLU A 741 -15.19 -16.06 -9.95
CA GLU A 741 -16.57 -16.01 -10.45
C GLU A 741 -17.53 -15.19 -9.59
N THR A 742 -17.08 -14.76 -8.41
CA THR A 742 -17.83 -13.95 -7.44
C THR A 742 -17.55 -12.46 -7.63
N HIS A 743 -16.28 -12.08 -7.81
CA HIS A 743 -15.86 -10.67 -7.82
C HIS A 743 -15.62 -10.07 -9.21
N PHE A 744 -15.48 -10.91 -10.25
CA PHE A 744 -15.23 -10.50 -11.63
C PHE A 744 -16.36 -10.94 -12.57
N THR A 745 -16.50 -10.20 -13.66
CA THR A 745 -17.64 -10.26 -14.59
C THR A 745 -17.25 -10.69 -16.01
N VAL A 746 -15.94 -10.83 -16.27
CA VAL A 746 -15.40 -11.22 -17.58
C VAL A 746 -15.40 -12.74 -17.71
N MET A 747 -16.47 -13.30 -18.28
CA MET A 747 -16.65 -14.77 -18.40
C MET A 747 -16.33 -15.35 -19.78
N ASN A 748 -15.82 -14.54 -20.72
CA ASN A 748 -15.72 -14.93 -22.13
C ASN A 748 -14.52 -15.84 -22.45
N TYR A 749 -13.64 -16.13 -21.47
CA TYR A 749 -12.41 -16.92 -21.66
C TYR A 749 -12.53 -18.28 -20.96
N GLY A 750 -13.22 -19.22 -21.61
CA GLY A 750 -13.35 -20.60 -21.13
C GLY A 750 -14.36 -20.82 -19.99
N ARG A 751 -15.15 -19.80 -19.61
CA ARG A 751 -16.22 -19.88 -18.61
C ARG A 751 -17.60 -19.74 -19.25
N ARG A 752 -18.65 -20.06 -18.50
CA ARG A 752 -20.04 -19.92 -18.97
C ARG A 752 -20.38 -18.43 -19.09
N MET A 753 -20.71 -17.97 -20.30
CA MET A 753 -21.14 -16.61 -20.57
C MET A 753 -22.66 -16.47 -20.46
N ASN A 754 -23.13 -15.48 -19.70
CA ASN A 754 -24.54 -15.12 -19.62
C ASN A 754 -24.80 -13.87 -20.49
N HIS A 755 -25.30 -14.08 -21.71
CA HIS A 755 -25.70 -12.97 -22.58
C HIS A 755 -27.10 -12.48 -22.20
N MET A 756 -27.25 -11.16 -22.06
CA MET A 756 -28.53 -10.49 -21.87
C MET A 756 -28.56 -9.22 -22.72
N ASN A 757 -29.69 -8.97 -23.38
CA ASN A 757 -29.88 -7.77 -24.18
C ASN A 757 -30.22 -6.55 -23.31
N THR A 758 -29.82 -5.36 -23.76
CA THR A 758 -29.99 -4.09 -23.04
C THR A 758 -31.41 -3.84 -22.55
N PRO A 759 -32.46 -3.91 -23.40
CA PRO A 759 -33.83 -3.59 -22.97
C PRO A 759 -34.38 -4.62 -21.97
N GLU A 760 -33.99 -5.89 -22.13
CA GLU A 760 -34.38 -6.96 -21.22
C GLU A 760 -33.77 -6.75 -19.83
N PHE A 761 -32.48 -6.40 -19.78
CA PHE A 761 -31.80 -6.07 -18.54
C PHE A 761 -32.45 -4.88 -17.86
N VAL A 762 -32.64 -3.77 -18.59
CA VAL A 762 -33.27 -2.55 -18.06
C VAL A 762 -34.63 -2.86 -17.44
N LYS A 763 -35.51 -3.53 -18.18
CA LYS A 763 -36.85 -3.89 -17.70
C LYS A 763 -36.80 -4.73 -16.42
N LYS A 764 -35.94 -5.75 -16.36
CA LYS A 764 -35.81 -6.62 -15.18
C LYS A 764 -35.18 -5.88 -14.00
N PHE A 765 -34.19 -5.03 -14.26
CA PHE A 765 -33.51 -4.24 -13.24
C PHE A 765 -34.44 -3.22 -12.59
N GLU A 766 -35.23 -2.50 -13.39
CA GLU A 766 -36.25 -1.56 -12.88
C GLU A 766 -37.30 -2.29 -12.03
N GLN A 767 -37.72 -3.49 -12.44
CA GLN A 767 -38.66 -4.31 -11.67
C GLN A 767 -38.05 -4.82 -10.35
N GLU A 768 -36.79 -5.24 -10.36
CA GLU A 768 -36.09 -5.77 -9.19
C GLU A 768 -35.86 -4.67 -8.14
N HIS A 769 -35.41 -3.48 -8.58
CA HIS A 769 -34.95 -2.41 -7.68
C HIS A 769 -35.96 -1.27 -7.48
N GLN A 770 -37.08 -1.28 -8.21
CA GLN A 770 -38.08 -0.20 -8.17
C GLN A 770 -37.50 1.18 -8.51
N VAL A 771 -36.63 1.23 -9.53
CA VAL A 771 -35.95 2.44 -10.01
C VAL A 771 -36.34 2.78 -11.44
N LYS A 772 -35.98 3.98 -11.88
CA LYS A 772 -36.06 4.39 -13.30
C LYS A 772 -34.68 4.39 -13.92
N TRP A 773 -34.46 3.52 -14.89
CA TRP A 773 -33.18 3.39 -15.58
C TRP A 773 -32.77 4.67 -16.29
N PHE A 774 -33.74 5.44 -16.79
CA PHE A 774 -33.47 6.72 -17.45
C PHE A 774 -32.61 7.65 -16.57
N GLU A 775 -32.90 7.76 -15.27
CA GLU A 775 -32.17 8.63 -14.35
C GLU A 775 -30.74 8.12 -14.10
N ILE A 776 -30.58 6.81 -13.93
CA ILE A 776 -29.27 6.14 -13.82
C ILE A 776 -28.46 6.41 -15.09
N HIS A 777 -29.07 6.21 -16.26
CA HIS A 777 -28.41 6.38 -17.55
C HIS A 777 -27.97 7.83 -17.79
N GLN A 778 -28.72 8.83 -17.33
CA GLN A 778 -28.27 10.24 -17.37
C GLN A 778 -27.04 10.49 -16.51
N ARG A 779 -26.96 9.90 -15.31
CA ARG A 779 -25.76 9.99 -14.46
C ARG A 779 -24.56 9.32 -15.11
N VAL A 780 -24.74 8.14 -15.71
CA VAL A 780 -23.68 7.44 -16.48
C VAL A 780 -23.18 8.30 -17.63
N LYS A 781 -24.11 8.90 -18.42
CA LYS A 781 -23.78 9.81 -19.53
C LYS A 781 -22.95 11.00 -19.08
N LYS A 782 -23.34 11.63 -17.96
CA LYS A 782 -22.59 12.75 -17.36
C LYS A 782 -21.18 12.33 -16.95
N MET A 783 -21.04 11.19 -16.26
CA MET A 783 -19.74 10.66 -15.87
C MET A 783 -18.84 10.39 -17.08
N ILE A 784 -19.34 9.66 -18.09
CA ILE A 784 -18.57 9.36 -19.32
C ILE A 784 -18.12 10.64 -20.00
N ARG A 785 -18.99 11.63 -20.12
CA ARG A 785 -18.65 12.95 -20.66
C ARG A 785 -17.48 13.58 -19.89
N SER A 786 -17.57 13.63 -18.55
CA SER A 786 -16.50 14.19 -17.71
C SER A 786 -15.15 13.49 -17.88
N VAL A 787 -15.13 12.17 -18.15
CA VAL A 787 -13.89 11.43 -18.42
C VAL A 787 -13.17 11.97 -19.67
N PHE A 788 -13.89 12.14 -20.78
CA PHE A 788 -13.27 12.65 -22.02
C PHE A 788 -13.00 14.16 -21.97
N GLU A 789 -13.82 14.94 -21.24
CA GLU A 789 -13.52 16.34 -20.94
C GLU A 789 -12.23 16.47 -20.12
N SER A 790 -11.99 15.58 -19.15
CA SER A 790 -10.75 15.55 -18.36
C SER A 790 -9.53 15.34 -19.26
N ALA A 791 -9.59 14.36 -20.16
CA ALA A 791 -8.50 14.07 -21.08
C ALA A 791 -8.22 15.26 -22.02
N ALA A 792 -9.24 15.83 -22.65
CA ALA A 792 -9.08 16.99 -23.52
C ALA A 792 -8.57 18.25 -22.79
N ALA A 793 -8.96 18.46 -21.53
CA ALA A 793 -8.54 19.62 -20.74
C ALA A 793 -7.11 19.48 -20.18
N VAL A 794 -6.72 18.29 -19.74
CA VAL A 794 -5.40 18.05 -19.12
C VAL A 794 -4.33 17.76 -20.18
N HIS A 795 -4.72 17.18 -21.32
CA HIS A 795 -3.82 16.73 -22.38
C HIS A 795 -4.21 17.32 -23.75
N PRO A 796 -4.07 18.63 -23.99
CA PRO A 796 -4.34 19.24 -25.29
C PRO A 796 -3.48 18.64 -26.42
N GLU A 797 -2.33 18.04 -26.10
CA GLU A 797 -1.47 17.29 -27.02
C GLU A 797 -2.13 16.05 -27.64
N MET A 798 -3.29 15.61 -27.13
CA MET A 798 -4.11 14.59 -27.78
C MET A 798 -4.71 15.06 -29.11
N HIS A 799 -4.79 16.37 -29.36
CA HIS A 799 -5.44 16.88 -30.55
C HIS A 799 -4.71 16.43 -31.84
N SER A 800 -5.48 15.76 -32.70
CA SER A 800 -5.06 15.41 -34.05
C SER A 800 -6.28 15.45 -34.99
N PRO A 801 -6.25 16.21 -36.09
CA PRO A 801 -7.36 16.28 -37.04
C PRO A 801 -7.56 14.98 -37.83
N LYS A 802 -6.61 14.05 -37.72
CA LYS A 802 -6.59 12.75 -38.42
C LYS A 802 -6.89 11.58 -37.49
N SER A 803 -7.23 11.83 -36.23
CA SER A 803 -7.55 10.81 -35.25
C SER A 803 -9.06 10.68 -35.05
N ARG A 804 -9.57 9.45 -35.14
CA ARG A 804 -10.98 9.12 -34.86
C ARG A 804 -11.05 7.74 -34.22
N ALA A 805 -11.40 7.63 -32.95
CA ALA A 805 -11.24 6.39 -32.19
C ALA A 805 -12.56 5.82 -31.65
N MET A 806 -12.51 4.55 -31.25
CA MET A 806 -13.57 3.86 -30.54
C MET A 806 -13.04 3.31 -29.22
N TYR A 807 -13.76 3.60 -28.13
CA TYR A 807 -13.43 3.14 -26.79
C TYR A 807 -14.55 2.30 -26.18
N GLY A 808 -14.16 1.33 -25.38
CA GLY A 808 -15.04 0.67 -24.42
C GLY A 808 -14.92 1.37 -23.07
N VAL A 809 -16.04 1.72 -22.44
CA VAL A 809 -16.04 2.28 -21.08
C VAL A 809 -16.76 1.31 -20.16
N ASP A 810 -16.07 0.91 -19.09
CA ASP A 810 -16.55 -0.06 -18.12
C ASP A 810 -17.11 0.65 -16.90
N VAL A 811 -18.40 0.43 -16.64
CA VAL A 811 -19.15 1.12 -15.59
C VAL A 811 -19.78 0.11 -14.64
N MET A 812 -19.59 0.34 -13.35
CA MET A 812 -20.34 -0.34 -12.29
C MET A 812 -21.33 0.63 -11.66
N LEU A 813 -22.39 0.10 -11.06
CA LEU A 813 -23.27 0.88 -10.19
C LEU A 813 -22.98 0.49 -8.75
N ASP A 814 -22.92 1.46 -7.84
CA ASP A 814 -22.96 1.17 -6.40
C ASP A 814 -24.39 0.89 -5.92
N SER A 815 -24.55 0.53 -4.66
CA SER A 815 -25.83 0.23 -4.00
C SER A 815 -26.81 1.40 -4.00
N SER A 816 -26.33 2.64 -4.23
CA SER A 816 -27.14 3.84 -4.41
C SER A 816 -27.39 4.18 -5.88
N PHE A 817 -27.06 3.25 -6.79
CA PHE A 817 -27.17 3.40 -8.24
C PHE A 817 -26.40 4.62 -8.78
N GLN A 818 -25.29 4.99 -8.14
CA GLN A 818 -24.34 5.95 -8.67
C GLN A 818 -23.33 5.23 -9.58
N PRO A 819 -23.01 5.80 -10.75
CA PRO A 819 -22.06 5.20 -11.65
C PRO A 819 -20.63 5.33 -11.10
N LYS A 820 -19.87 4.25 -11.23
CA LYS A 820 -18.45 4.16 -10.90
C LYS A 820 -17.68 3.75 -12.15
N LEU A 821 -16.71 4.57 -12.53
CA LEU A 821 -15.79 4.28 -13.63
C LEU A 821 -14.82 3.16 -13.20
N LEU A 822 -14.70 2.11 -14.01
CA LEU A 822 -13.76 1.01 -13.77
C LEU A 822 -12.50 1.13 -14.63
N GLU A 823 -12.67 1.28 -15.94
CA GLU A 823 -11.59 1.46 -16.92
C GLU A 823 -12.13 1.97 -18.27
N VAL A 824 -11.23 2.45 -19.12
CA VAL A 824 -11.46 2.72 -20.54
C VAL A 824 -10.54 1.82 -21.35
N THR A 825 -11.05 1.15 -22.38
CA THR A 825 -10.28 0.24 -23.23
C THR A 825 -10.25 0.74 -24.65
N TYR A 826 -9.04 0.86 -25.21
CA TYR A 826 -8.83 1.03 -26.65
C TYR A 826 -9.30 -0.22 -27.41
N CYS A 827 -9.92 -0.02 -28.57
CA CYS A 827 -10.32 -1.10 -29.48
C CYS A 827 -11.01 -2.29 -28.78
N PRO A 828 -12.15 -2.07 -28.09
CA PRO A 828 -12.81 -3.10 -27.31
C PRO A 828 -13.22 -4.31 -28.16
N ASP A 829 -13.28 -5.50 -27.54
CA ASP A 829 -13.87 -6.68 -28.18
C ASP A 829 -15.36 -6.45 -28.47
N CYS A 830 -15.67 -6.38 -29.76
CA CYS A 830 -17.01 -6.14 -30.29
C CYS A 830 -17.66 -7.41 -30.87
N THR A 831 -17.12 -8.61 -30.60
CA THR A 831 -17.67 -9.87 -31.12
C THR A 831 -19.15 -10.06 -30.75
N ARG A 832 -19.53 -9.69 -29.51
CA ARG A 832 -20.93 -9.72 -29.09
C ARG A 832 -21.79 -8.69 -29.82
N ALA A 833 -21.23 -7.51 -30.09
CA ALA A 833 -21.92 -6.44 -30.81
C ALA A 833 -22.20 -6.83 -32.25
N CYS A 834 -21.26 -7.51 -32.91
CA CYS A 834 -21.46 -7.99 -34.29
C CYS A 834 -22.43 -9.18 -34.38
N LYS A 835 -22.53 -9.99 -33.32
CA LYS A 835 -23.28 -11.25 -33.33
C LYS A 835 -24.76 -11.12 -32.99
N TYR A 836 -25.13 -10.24 -32.06
CA TYR A 836 -26.47 -10.18 -31.51
C TYR A 836 -27.19 -8.90 -31.90
N ASP A 837 -28.40 -9.04 -32.44
CA ASP A 837 -29.31 -7.93 -32.65
C ASP A 837 -29.87 -7.44 -31.31
N THR A 838 -30.03 -6.13 -31.20
CA THR A 838 -30.53 -5.46 -29.99
C THR A 838 -31.45 -4.29 -30.37
N GLU A 839 -32.15 -3.73 -29.39
CA GLU A 839 -32.96 -2.54 -29.56
C GLU A 839 -32.27 -1.34 -28.90
N ALA A 840 -32.26 -0.18 -29.57
CA ALA A 840 -31.73 1.06 -29.03
C ALA A 840 -32.65 1.61 -27.94
N LEU A 841 -32.10 1.98 -26.78
CA LEU A 841 -32.90 2.44 -25.64
C LEU A 841 -33.67 3.75 -25.90
N ALA A 842 -33.13 4.65 -26.73
CA ALA A 842 -33.75 5.94 -26.98
C ALA A 842 -34.79 5.90 -28.11
N SER A 843 -34.48 5.22 -29.22
CA SER A 843 -35.35 5.21 -30.41
C SER A 843 -36.28 4.00 -30.50
N GLY A 844 -36.00 2.91 -29.79
CA GLY A 844 -36.72 1.63 -29.95
C GLY A 844 -36.43 0.93 -31.28
N GLU A 845 -35.46 1.41 -32.06
CA GLU A 845 -35.10 0.80 -33.34
C GLU A 845 -34.20 -0.42 -33.14
N ILE A 846 -34.33 -1.38 -34.04
CA ILE A 846 -33.49 -2.58 -34.06
C ILE A 846 -32.11 -2.21 -34.62
N VAL A 847 -31.10 -2.32 -33.78
CA VAL A 847 -29.68 -2.25 -34.13
C VAL A 847 -29.24 -3.67 -34.49
N LYS A 848 -28.99 -3.90 -35.78
CA LYS A 848 -28.53 -5.20 -36.27
C LYS A 848 -27.05 -5.39 -35.97
N GLY A 849 -26.69 -6.53 -35.39
CA GLY A 849 -25.31 -6.79 -35.01
C GLY A 849 -24.37 -6.78 -36.22
N ARG A 850 -24.79 -7.39 -37.33
CA ARG A 850 -24.04 -7.41 -38.60
C ARG A 850 -23.75 -6.02 -39.19
N ASP A 851 -24.52 -5.01 -38.79
CA ASP A 851 -24.40 -3.63 -39.27
C ASP A 851 -23.60 -2.76 -38.28
N PHE A 852 -23.06 -3.34 -37.19
CA PHE A 852 -22.37 -2.62 -36.13
C PHE A 852 -21.20 -1.75 -36.63
N TYR A 853 -20.28 -2.31 -37.41
CA TYR A 853 -19.17 -1.53 -37.98
C TYR A 853 -19.62 -0.53 -39.06
N ASN A 854 -20.74 -0.81 -39.75
CA ASN A 854 -21.33 0.16 -40.68
C ASN A 854 -21.80 1.42 -39.93
N TYR A 855 -22.40 1.26 -38.75
CA TYR A 855 -22.79 2.39 -37.89
C TYR A 855 -21.58 3.13 -37.33
N ILE A 856 -20.52 2.43 -36.94
CA ILE A 856 -19.28 3.06 -36.42
C ILE A 856 -18.63 3.91 -37.50
N PHE A 857 -18.41 3.35 -38.69
CA PHE A 857 -17.75 4.06 -39.78
C PHE A 857 -18.62 5.18 -40.35
N GLY A 858 -19.95 4.98 -40.41
CA GLY A 858 -20.89 6.04 -40.76
C GLY A 858 -20.79 7.23 -39.80
N CYS A 859 -20.72 6.96 -38.49
CA CYS A 859 -20.57 8.00 -37.49
C CYS A 859 -19.19 8.65 -37.50
N LEU A 860 -18.13 7.86 -37.46
CA LEU A 860 -16.80 8.43 -37.40
C LEU A 860 -16.46 9.17 -38.68
N PHE A 861 -16.76 8.65 -39.88
CA PHE A 861 -16.22 9.16 -41.14
C PHE A 861 -17.22 9.89 -42.04
N LEU A 862 -18.52 9.57 -41.96
CA LEU A 862 -19.54 10.13 -42.85
C LEU A 862 -20.48 11.15 -42.16
N ASN A 863 -20.25 11.44 -40.87
CA ASN A 863 -21.07 12.32 -40.02
C ASN A 863 -22.52 11.82 -39.82
N GLU A 864 -22.77 10.52 -39.93
CA GLU A 864 -24.08 9.95 -39.63
C GLU A 864 -24.25 9.75 -38.13
N THR A 865 -25.41 10.10 -37.58
CA THR A 865 -25.63 10.06 -36.12
C THR A 865 -26.77 9.12 -35.73
N THR A 866 -27.32 8.38 -36.69
CA THR A 866 -28.38 7.40 -36.51
C THR A 866 -27.93 6.30 -35.53
N HIS A 867 -28.76 5.96 -34.54
CA HIS A 867 -28.51 4.98 -33.46
C HIS A 867 -27.48 5.38 -32.39
N TYR A 868 -27.02 6.63 -32.40
CA TYR A 868 -26.28 7.24 -31.30
C TYR A 868 -27.18 8.27 -30.65
N GLY A 869 -27.77 7.97 -29.49
CA GLY A 869 -28.72 8.87 -28.84
C GLY A 869 -28.10 10.14 -28.27
N TRP A 870 -26.79 10.33 -28.47
CA TRP A 870 -26.01 11.49 -28.06
C TRP A 870 -25.19 12.01 -29.24
N THR A 871 -25.61 13.15 -29.78
CA THR A 871 -24.76 14.13 -30.43
C THR A 871 -24.48 15.22 -29.40
N ILE A 872 -23.22 15.49 -29.06
CA ILE A 872 -22.87 16.74 -28.39
C ILE A 872 -22.38 17.72 -29.46
N PRO A 873 -23.23 18.56 -30.09
CA PRO A 873 -22.82 19.93 -30.29
C PRO A 873 -22.84 20.56 -28.90
N ALA A 874 -21.71 21.08 -28.44
CA ALA A 874 -21.61 21.75 -27.15
C ALA A 874 -22.70 22.83 -27.05
N THR A 875 -23.83 22.51 -26.42
CA THR A 875 -24.93 23.43 -26.20
C THR A 875 -25.06 23.59 -24.70
N ALA A 876 -24.74 24.80 -24.27
CA ALA A 876 -24.91 25.29 -22.92
C ALA A 876 -26.38 25.15 -22.51
N ILE A 877 -26.64 24.45 -21.41
CA ILE A 877 -27.83 24.68 -20.61
C ILE A 877 -27.44 24.63 -19.13
N LEU A 878 -27.78 25.75 -18.49
CA LEU A 878 -27.79 26.07 -17.07
C LEU A 878 -28.38 24.96 -16.18
#